data_AF-A0A2V2WD99-F1
#
_entry.id   AF-A0A2V2WD99-F1
#
_cell.length_a   1.000
_cell.length_b   1.000
_cell.length_c   1.000
_cell.angle_alpha   90.00
_cell.angle_beta   90.00
_cell.angle_gamma   90.00
#
_symmetry.space_group_name_H-M   'P 1'
#
loop_
_entity.id
_entity.type
_entity.pdbx_description
1 polymer ?
#
loop_
_entity_poly.entity_id
_entity_poly.type
_entity_poly.pdbx_seq_one_letter_code
_entity_poly.pdbx_strand_id
1 'polypeptide(L)'
;MSVTGVFSKGRGIGHAAVTSILRYIPRARVPWQPSRFGRENLSASDLAVLWSRGRYRDGPGNYNSGYHTEKTHVLEDNTVTMIPKHELEKYMPDISIGPKALVTPVSLMSARNGHRVTHDLLHSYDPHIGRLDKPAVVDHDNITVEDPNRVGLNAATLDCRGRIYRWLRRGPFFQEDHYFRRSLRLNRDGTVPTAAHEAPLMRKIVRLAQRGHLKAACEEYRRVTTVPPVEVYRALTACCIPGGLIADAVAIFEDGNSKLFYVARDGEVLHNVMRCAIKAKNRVRVMWVYNVMRGRYYENVIVRAEIDPIWRYRIALLALEYFLDHNCAEEAGTVYSYLVEEDLLQCDVHLRVGLHMREALSKGKSVGLSDEVLRATSLVTDVATVAPEVARELYQRHVEALRENEKSNDCDMNTKNDGATGCAWSAHGLLTALDFTQKDDALPWMQQNFGDVDVASVLRWARFYHSKDLMAKDRPRYLARAVAWIELLSKRSHMMEEAPLTYMRKSKPLSLNTNSNLRVAWQTPVARPDGPPRLLAREEGYTFHHNEHSRFVTETYRHPGETLQSRFLAMQPIHTEVSAKEDFQEIYAQQQEQRALPSGVVSPTARILHHSVTSEIHGGGGGQHHRSMSRAESSTGGAVKKEKLNLVSPHVAAEKRGGSGTGNIGGTAAGGGVTPEF
;
A
#
# COMPACT_ATOMS: atom_id res chain seq x y z
N MET A 1 -9.67 14.31 80.22
CA MET A 1 -9.28 13.59 79.00
C MET A 1 -10.15 14.12 77.86
N SER A 2 -9.58 14.70 76.80
CA SER A 2 -10.33 15.48 75.80
C SER A 2 -10.12 15.07 74.34
N VAL A 3 -9.33 14.01 74.07
CA VAL A 3 -9.03 13.55 72.71
C VAL A 3 -9.60 12.16 72.50
N THR A 4 -10.51 12.03 71.54
CA THR A 4 -11.14 10.75 71.16
C THR A 4 -10.73 10.40 69.73
N GLY A 5 -9.87 9.38 69.58
CA GLY A 5 -9.38 8.92 68.27
C GLY A 5 -9.98 7.56 67.88
N VAL A 6 -10.22 7.36 66.58
CA VAL A 6 -10.67 6.05 66.05
C VAL A 6 -9.53 5.03 65.99
N PHE A 7 -8.30 5.49 65.77
CA PHE A 7 -7.09 4.67 65.75
C PHE A 7 -6.01 5.32 66.64
N SER A 8 -5.31 4.51 67.43
CA SER A 8 -4.30 5.01 68.39
C SER A 8 -2.97 5.39 67.73
N LYS A 9 -2.66 4.88 66.53
CA LYS A 9 -1.39 5.10 65.84
C LYS A 9 -1.55 5.02 64.33
N GLY A 10 -0.69 5.72 63.59
CA GLY A 10 -0.57 5.63 62.15
C GLY A 10 0.88 5.46 61.67
N ARG A 11 1.05 5.24 60.36
CA ARG A 11 2.34 5.18 59.66
C ARG A 11 2.41 6.17 58.50
N GLY A 12 3.62 6.55 58.11
CA GLY A 12 3.86 7.30 56.87
C GLY A 12 3.95 6.38 55.66
N ILE A 13 3.51 6.87 54.50
CA ILE A 13 3.50 6.13 53.21
C ILE A 13 4.91 6.10 52.56
N GLY A 14 5.69 7.17 52.78
CA GLY A 14 7.00 7.37 52.16
C GLY A 14 8.18 6.95 53.04
N HIS A 15 9.24 6.44 52.42
CA HIS A 15 10.48 6.09 53.10
C HIS A 15 11.21 7.34 53.65
N ALA A 16 11.90 7.19 54.78
CA ALA A 16 12.54 8.29 55.51
C ALA A 16 13.50 9.13 54.65
N ALA A 17 14.25 8.49 53.76
CA ALA A 17 15.19 9.15 52.84
C ALA A 17 14.54 10.20 51.92
N VAL A 18 13.28 9.98 51.50
CA VAL A 18 12.53 10.93 50.67
C VAL A 18 11.86 11.98 51.55
N THR A 19 11.27 11.57 52.67
CA THR A 19 10.50 12.43 53.57
C THR A 19 11.37 13.47 54.29
N SER A 20 12.63 13.14 54.62
CA SER A 20 13.57 14.07 55.28
C SER A 20 13.92 15.30 54.44
N ILE A 21 13.92 15.14 53.11
CA ILE A 21 14.21 16.20 52.12
C ILE A 21 12.90 16.89 51.68
N LEU A 22 11.87 16.13 51.29
CA LEU A 22 10.64 16.71 50.73
C LEU A 22 9.87 17.61 51.72
N ARG A 23 10.06 17.44 53.03
CA ARG A 23 9.42 18.29 54.05
C ARG A 23 9.74 19.79 53.93
N TYR A 24 10.86 20.15 53.30
CA TYR A 24 11.26 21.55 53.08
C TYR A 24 10.53 22.21 51.90
N ILE A 25 9.82 21.44 51.07
CA ILE A 25 9.02 21.96 49.96
C ILE A 25 7.54 21.97 50.40
N PRO A 26 6.89 23.14 50.57
CA PRO A 26 5.52 23.22 51.02
C PRO A 26 4.54 22.54 50.05
N ARG A 27 4.00 21.39 50.45
CA ARG A 27 2.95 20.70 49.69
C ARG A 27 1.59 21.34 49.97
N ALA A 28 0.95 21.87 48.93
CA ALA A 28 -0.46 22.27 48.99
C ALA A 28 -1.36 21.08 49.40
N ARG A 29 -2.17 21.29 50.43
CA ARG A 29 -3.13 20.31 50.97
C ARG A 29 -4.54 20.69 50.54
N VAL A 30 -5.51 19.78 50.73
CA VAL A 30 -6.93 20.08 50.48
C VAL A 30 -7.36 21.19 51.45
N PRO A 31 -7.83 22.37 50.99
CA PRO A 31 -8.02 23.53 51.86
C PRO A 31 -9.00 23.30 53.03
N TRP A 32 -10.11 22.62 52.75
CA TRP A 32 -11.17 22.33 53.73
C TRP A 32 -10.89 21.10 54.62
N GLN A 33 -9.88 20.29 54.29
CA GLN A 33 -9.42 19.18 55.15
C GLN A 33 -7.91 18.91 54.94
N PRO A 34 -7.03 19.72 55.56
CA PRO A 34 -5.58 19.65 55.31
C PRO A 34 -4.91 18.36 55.79
N SER A 35 -5.46 17.74 56.84
CA SER A 35 -5.05 16.44 57.37
C SER A 35 -5.79 15.31 56.63
N ARG A 36 -5.02 14.48 55.91
CA ARG A 36 -5.53 13.27 55.26
C ARG A 36 -4.98 12.03 55.97
N PHE A 37 -5.88 11.23 56.54
CA PHE A 37 -5.58 9.90 57.08
C PHE A 37 -6.38 8.86 56.29
N GLY A 38 -5.77 8.33 55.23
CA GLY A 38 -6.34 7.25 54.40
C GLY A 38 -5.88 5.86 54.84
N ARG A 39 -6.48 4.80 54.28
CA ARG A 39 -6.21 3.39 54.63
C ARG A 39 -4.73 2.96 54.57
N GLU A 40 -3.95 3.59 53.70
CA GLU A 40 -2.48 3.46 53.55
C GLU A 40 -1.67 3.88 54.80
N ASN A 41 -2.26 4.70 55.69
CA ASN A 41 -1.62 5.21 56.90
C ASN A 41 -1.95 4.35 58.15
N LEU A 42 -2.71 3.27 58.00
CA LEU A 42 -3.09 2.38 59.11
C LEU A 42 -1.91 1.52 59.58
N SER A 43 -1.93 1.09 60.84
CA SER A 43 -1.06 0.01 61.30
C SER A 43 -1.45 -1.33 60.65
N ALA A 44 -0.58 -2.34 60.71
CA ALA A 44 -0.86 -3.65 60.12
C ALA A 44 -2.06 -4.35 60.80
N SER A 45 -2.22 -4.20 62.12
CA SER A 45 -3.34 -4.74 62.89
C SER A 45 -4.66 -4.03 62.56
N ASP A 46 -4.65 -2.70 62.55
CA ASP A 46 -5.87 -1.92 62.26
C ASP A 46 -6.37 -2.17 60.83
N LEU A 47 -5.44 -2.29 59.88
CA LEU A 47 -5.76 -2.63 58.49
C LEU A 47 -6.30 -4.06 58.37
N ALA A 48 -5.76 -5.04 59.10
CA ALA A 48 -6.28 -6.41 59.10
C ALA A 48 -7.72 -6.46 59.63
N VAL A 49 -7.99 -5.83 60.78
CA VAL A 49 -9.35 -5.76 61.37
C VAL A 49 -10.33 -5.07 60.42
N LEU A 50 -9.93 -3.96 59.79
CA LEU A 50 -10.77 -3.29 58.79
C LEU A 50 -10.98 -4.09 57.52
N TRP A 51 -10.02 -4.93 57.10
CA TRP A 51 -10.14 -5.75 55.88
C TRP A 51 -11.04 -6.97 56.06
N SER A 52 -11.02 -7.56 57.27
CA SER A 52 -11.90 -8.65 57.66
C SER A 52 -13.37 -8.20 57.75
N ARG A 53 -13.61 -6.96 58.16
CA ARG A 53 -14.94 -6.33 58.22
C ARG A 53 -15.40 -5.83 56.83
N GLY A 54 -16.71 -5.55 56.72
CA GLY A 54 -17.29 -4.94 55.51
C GLY A 54 -17.66 -5.91 54.38
N ARG A 55 -17.71 -7.21 54.68
CA ARG A 55 -17.82 -8.32 53.72
C ARG A 55 -18.97 -9.28 54.10
N TYR A 56 -20.15 -8.70 54.32
CA TYR A 56 -21.41 -9.33 54.80
C TYR A 56 -21.24 -10.59 55.66
N ARG A 57 -21.36 -11.81 55.11
CA ARG A 57 -21.29 -13.09 55.84
C ARG A 57 -20.03 -13.91 55.56
N ASP A 58 -19.56 -13.90 54.32
CA ASP A 58 -18.39 -14.66 53.84
C ASP A 58 -17.05 -14.05 54.30
N GLY A 59 -17.08 -12.80 54.75
CA GLY A 59 -15.93 -12.07 55.26
C GLY A 59 -15.39 -12.61 56.60
N PRO A 60 -14.05 -12.70 56.77
CA PRO A 60 -13.45 -13.21 58.02
C PRO A 60 -13.80 -12.46 59.31
N GLY A 61 -14.31 -11.23 59.21
CA GLY A 61 -14.75 -10.44 60.36
C GLY A 61 -16.17 -10.78 60.84
N ASN A 62 -16.92 -11.59 60.09
CA ASN A 62 -18.20 -12.13 60.56
C ASN A 62 -17.95 -13.36 61.44
N TYR A 63 -18.62 -13.41 62.60
CA TYR A 63 -18.35 -14.40 63.64
C TYR A 63 -18.63 -15.85 63.20
N ASN A 64 -19.60 -16.04 62.30
CA ASN A 64 -20.00 -17.35 61.77
C ASN A 64 -19.49 -17.60 60.33
N SER A 65 -18.40 -16.95 59.91
CA SER A 65 -17.79 -17.12 58.58
C SER A 65 -16.93 -18.39 58.44
N GLY A 66 -16.60 -19.04 59.56
CA GLY A 66 -15.60 -20.12 59.63
C GLY A 66 -14.13 -19.64 59.69
N TYR A 67 -13.87 -18.33 59.51
CA TYR A 67 -12.53 -17.73 59.59
C TYR A 67 -12.34 -16.84 60.84
N HIS A 68 -13.32 -16.82 61.74
CA HIS A 68 -13.25 -16.04 62.97
C HIS A 68 -12.26 -16.66 63.97
N THR A 69 -11.55 -15.83 64.72
CA THR A 69 -10.46 -16.26 65.62
C THR A 69 -10.81 -16.21 67.11
N GLU A 70 -11.98 -15.66 67.47
CA GLU A 70 -12.44 -15.61 68.86
C GLU A 70 -13.11 -16.93 69.25
N LYS A 71 -12.78 -17.48 70.43
CA LYS A 71 -13.27 -18.81 70.86
C LYS A 71 -14.74 -18.82 71.30
N THR A 72 -15.30 -17.64 71.57
CA THR A 72 -16.63 -17.44 72.16
C THR A 72 -17.29 -16.22 71.54
N HIS A 73 -18.58 -16.29 71.27
CA HIS A 73 -19.39 -15.19 70.77
C HIS A 73 -20.67 -15.06 71.59
N VAL A 74 -21.16 -13.83 71.82
CA VAL A 74 -22.35 -13.59 72.65
C VAL A 74 -23.53 -13.22 71.75
N LEU A 75 -24.64 -13.95 71.89
CA LEU A 75 -25.91 -13.69 71.22
C LEU A 75 -26.98 -13.54 72.29
N GLU A 76 -27.56 -12.35 72.43
CA GLU A 76 -28.68 -12.06 73.35
C GLU A 76 -28.41 -12.60 74.77
N ASP A 77 -27.31 -12.11 75.36
CA ASP A 77 -26.76 -12.49 76.69
C ASP A 77 -26.31 -13.95 76.85
N ASN A 78 -26.54 -14.83 75.86
CA ASN A 78 -26.03 -16.20 75.85
C ASN A 78 -24.63 -16.29 75.20
N THR A 79 -23.68 -16.94 75.87
CA THR A 79 -22.31 -17.13 75.35
C THR A 79 -22.19 -18.47 74.62
N VAL A 80 -21.98 -18.43 73.31
CA VAL A 80 -21.78 -19.58 72.44
C VAL A 80 -20.28 -19.85 72.28
N THR A 81 -19.84 -21.08 72.55
CA THR A 81 -18.48 -21.55 72.26
C THR A 81 -18.36 -22.00 70.81
N MET A 82 -17.25 -21.64 70.16
CA MET A 82 -16.97 -22.05 68.77
C MET A 82 -16.68 -23.56 68.69
N ILE A 83 -17.35 -24.26 67.76
CA ILE A 83 -17.02 -25.64 67.39
C ILE A 83 -15.76 -25.61 66.51
N PRO A 84 -14.66 -26.30 66.88
CA PRO A 84 -13.43 -26.29 66.09
C PRO A 84 -13.59 -27.13 64.81
N LYS A 85 -12.87 -26.75 63.74
CA LYS A 85 -13.01 -27.39 62.41
C LYS A 85 -12.90 -28.92 62.44
N HIS A 86 -11.97 -29.48 63.20
CA HIS A 86 -11.75 -30.93 63.28
C HIS A 86 -12.87 -31.70 64.01
N GLU A 87 -13.76 -31.01 64.73
CA GLU A 87 -14.97 -31.60 65.29
C GLU A 87 -16.16 -31.45 64.35
N LEU A 88 -16.27 -30.31 63.68
CA LEU A 88 -17.23 -30.06 62.61
C LEU A 88 -17.08 -31.09 61.46
N GLU A 89 -15.83 -31.45 61.12
CA GLU A 89 -15.50 -32.43 60.08
C GLU A 89 -16.04 -33.85 60.37
N LYS A 90 -16.29 -34.20 61.64
CA LYS A 90 -16.82 -35.52 62.04
C LYS A 90 -18.24 -35.77 61.50
N TYR A 91 -19.00 -34.72 61.22
CA TYR A 91 -20.39 -34.79 60.74
C TYR A 91 -20.69 -33.92 59.50
N MET A 92 -19.73 -33.10 59.04
CA MET A 92 -19.80 -32.37 57.79
C MET A 92 -18.47 -32.52 57.03
N PRO A 93 -18.40 -33.32 55.95
CA PRO A 93 -17.14 -33.67 55.29
C PRO A 93 -16.45 -32.47 54.64
N ASP A 94 -15.11 -32.39 54.74
CA ASP A 94 -14.32 -31.36 54.06
C ASP A 94 -14.09 -31.71 52.58
N ILE A 95 -14.51 -30.80 51.69
CA ILE A 95 -14.37 -30.89 50.23
C ILE A 95 -13.46 -29.80 49.65
N SER A 96 -12.51 -29.30 50.45
CA SER A 96 -11.60 -28.21 50.07
C SER A 96 -10.62 -28.59 48.94
N ILE A 97 -10.82 -28.00 47.75
CA ILE A 97 -9.92 -28.15 46.59
C ILE A 97 -8.62 -27.32 46.74
N GLY A 98 -8.65 -26.24 47.53
CA GLY A 98 -7.53 -25.31 47.73
C GLY A 98 -7.52 -24.10 46.76
N PRO A 99 -6.46 -23.26 46.80
CA PRO A 99 -6.48 -21.92 46.20
C PRO A 99 -6.63 -21.91 44.68
N LYS A 100 -6.22 -22.97 43.97
CA LYS A 100 -6.38 -23.08 42.51
C LYS A 100 -7.84 -23.11 42.06
N ALA A 101 -8.78 -23.54 42.92
CA ALA A 101 -10.20 -23.44 42.63
C ALA A 101 -10.71 -21.98 42.60
N LEU A 102 -9.95 -21.03 43.15
CA LEU A 102 -10.29 -19.61 43.14
C LEU A 102 -9.91 -18.88 41.84
N VAL A 103 -9.31 -19.56 40.87
CA VAL A 103 -8.79 -18.96 39.63
C VAL A 103 -9.18 -19.76 38.39
N THR A 104 -10.02 -19.17 37.55
CA THR A 104 -10.35 -19.72 36.22
C THR A 104 -9.25 -19.42 35.19
N PRO A 105 -9.09 -20.25 34.14
CA PRO A 105 -8.16 -19.97 33.05
C PRO A 105 -8.55 -18.70 32.28
N VAL A 106 -7.58 -18.11 31.57
CA VAL A 106 -7.77 -16.89 30.76
C VAL A 106 -8.87 -17.07 29.71
N SER A 107 -9.04 -18.28 29.15
CA SER A 107 -10.10 -18.60 28.17
C SER A 107 -11.53 -18.39 28.67
N LEU A 108 -11.77 -18.23 29.98
CA LEU A 108 -13.09 -17.93 30.55
C LEU A 108 -13.24 -16.47 30.97
N MET A 109 -12.22 -15.63 30.80
CA MET A 109 -12.18 -14.26 31.34
C MET A 109 -13.32 -13.40 30.78
N SER A 110 -13.57 -13.42 29.46
CA SER A 110 -14.65 -12.66 28.83
C SER A 110 -16.04 -13.17 29.24
N ALA A 111 -16.22 -14.49 29.32
CA ALA A 111 -17.45 -15.11 29.84
C ALA A 111 -17.73 -14.74 31.31
N ARG A 112 -16.68 -14.39 32.07
CA ARG A 112 -16.74 -13.91 33.45
C ARG A 112 -16.56 -12.38 33.57
N ASN A 113 -16.95 -11.62 32.55
CA ASN A 113 -16.95 -10.15 32.54
C ASN A 113 -15.58 -9.53 32.92
N GLY A 114 -14.51 -10.14 32.40
CA GLY A 114 -13.12 -9.72 32.59
C GLY A 114 -12.38 -10.35 33.78
N HIS A 115 -13.00 -11.25 34.56
CA HIS A 115 -12.40 -11.77 35.80
C HIS A 115 -11.88 -13.21 35.67
N ARG A 116 -10.67 -13.47 36.20
CA ARG A 116 -10.20 -14.84 36.49
C ARG A 116 -10.50 -15.29 37.93
N VAL A 117 -10.60 -14.36 38.87
CA VAL A 117 -10.70 -14.66 40.31
C VAL A 117 -12.16 -14.92 40.71
N THR A 118 -12.43 -15.89 41.59
CA THR A 118 -13.76 -16.18 42.19
C THR A 118 -13.86 -15.82 43.68
N HIS A 119 -12.84 -15.17 44.24
CA HIS A 119 -12.86 -14.58 45.59
C HIS A 119 -14.02 -13.58 45.75
N ASP A 120 -14.52 -13.46 46.98
CA ASP A 120 -15.63 -12.57 47.39
C ASP A 120 -15.38 -11.09 47.02
N LEU A 121 -14.16 -10.57 47.23
CA LEU A 121 -13.82 -9.22 46.80
C LEU A 121 -13.55 -9.19 45.28
N LEU A 122 -14.05 -8.16 44.59
CA LEU A 122 -13.73 -7.93 43.18
C LEU A 122 -12.26 -7.55 43.02
N HIS A 123 -11.46 -8.43 42.39
CA HIS A 123 -10.07 -8.15 42.05
C HIS A 123 -9.99 -7.35 40.75
N SER A 124 -9.27 -6.22 40.78
CA SER A 124 -9.00 -5.38 39.61
C SER A 124 -7.57 -5.57 39.12
N TYR A 125 -7.37 -5.79 37.83
CA TYR A 125 -6.04 -5.78 37.21
C TYR A 125 -5.42 -4.37 37.06
N ASP A 126 -6.20 -3.31 37.24
CA ASP A 126 -5.66 -1.95 37.23
C ASP A 126 -4.77 -1.67 38.47
N PRO A 127 -3.72 -0.84 38.33
CA PRO A 127 -2.78 -0.60 39.42
C PRO A 127 -3.35 0.27 40.57
N HIS A 128 -4.53 0.88 40.42
CA HIS A 128 -5.00 1.96 41.31
C HIS A 128 -6.16 1.57 42.25
N ILE A 129 -7.09 0.70 41.85
CA ILE A 129 -8.27 0.36 42.68
C ILE A 129 -7.85 -0.41 43.93
N GLY A 130 -7.05 -1.47 43.76
CA GLY A 130 -6.47 -2.24 44.87
C GLY A 130 -5.30 -1.56 45.57
N ARG A 131 -4.85 -0.37 45.14
CA ARG A 131 -3.62 0.26 45.64
C ARG A 131 -3.65 0.51 47.15
N LEU A 132 -2.67 -0.03 47.88
CA LEU A 132 -2.34 0.41 49.23
C LEU A 132 -1.17 1.40 49.12
N ASP A 133 0.05 1.03 49.52
CA ASP A 133 1.22 1.89 49.37
C ASP A 133 1.77 1.80 47.92
N LYS A 134 1.91 0.56 47.44
CA LYS A 134 2.40 0.18 46.10
C LYS A 134 1.24 -0.08 45.12
N PRO A 135 1.47 0.01 43.79
CA PRO A 135 0.50 -0.40 42.78
C PRO A 135 -0.01 -1.84 43.03
N ALA A 136 -1.31 -2.06 42.87
CA ALA A 136 -1.91 -3.38 43.07
C ALA A 136 -1.34 -4.39 42.07
N VAL A 137 -1.06 -5.62 42.52
CA VAL A 137 -0.71 -6.77 41.68
C VAL A 137 -1.51 -7.96 42.20
N VAL A 138 -2.27 -8.62 41.32
CA VAL A 138 -3.01 -9.84 41.66
C VAL A 138 -2.07 -11.01 41.46
N ASP A 139 -1.76 -11.73 42.54
CA ASP A 139 -1.11 -13.03 42.48
C ASP A 139 -2.20 -14.07 42.14
N HIS A 140 -1.93 -14.95 41.17
CA HIS A 140 -2.88 -15.97 40.73
C HIS A 140 -2.67 -17.34 41.39
N ASP A 141 -1.55 -17.54 42.08
CA ASP A 141 -1.25 -18.78 42.80
C ASP A 141 -1.61 -18.65 44.30
N ASN A 142 -1.44 -17.45 44.88
CA ASN A 142 -1.65 -17.19 46.32
C ASN A 142 -2.95 -16.43 46.65
N ILE A 143 -4.06 -16.74 45.97
CA ILE A 143 -5.37 -16.16 46.33
C ILE A 143 -5.91 -16.85 47.57
N THR A 144 -6.16 -16.08 48.63
CA THR A 144 -6.69 -16.54 49.92
C THR A 144 -7.85 -15.66 50.38
N VAL A 145 -8.73 -16.20 51.24
CA VAL A 145 -9.90 -15.47 51.75
C VAL A 145 -9.50 -14.22 52.53
N GLU A 146 -8.34 -14.25 53.17
CA GLU A 146 -7.73 -13.14 53.91
C GLU A 146 -7.30 -11.97 53.02
N ASP A 147 -6.90 -12.21 51.75
CA ASP A 147 -6.29 -11.22 50.83
C ASP A 147 -5.16 -10.39 51.51
N PRO A 148 -3.98 -10.99 51.78
CA PRO A 148 -2.90 -10.33 52.52
C PRO A 148 -2.34 -9.10 51.80
N ASN A 149 -2.40 -9.08 50.47
CA ASN A 149 -1.93 -7.95 49.65
C ASN A 149 -2.94 -6.79 49.58
N ARG A 150 -4.18 -6.98 50.09
CA ARG A 150 -5.24 -5.97 50.17
C ARG A 150 -5.64 -5.40 48.80
N VAL A 151 -5.59 -6.25 47.77
CA VAL A 151 -5.79 -5.86 46.36
C VAL A 151 -7.24 -5.98 45.89
N GLY A 152 -8.09 -6.70 46.63
CA GLY A 152 -9.52 -6.75 46.37
C GLY A 152 -10.23 -5.41 46.61
N LEU A 153 -11.33 -5.16 45.91
CA LEU A 153 -12.20 -4.01 46.14
C LEU A 153 -13.17 -4.29 47.30
N ASN A 154 -12.75 -4.00 48.53
CA ASN A 154 -13.61 -4.10 49.71
C ASN A 154 -14.69 -2.98 49.72
N ALA A 155 -15.95 -3.37 49.95
CA ALA A 155 -17.12 -2.51 49.84
C ALA A 155 -17.26 -1.46 50.95
N ALA A 156 -16.81 -1.74 52.19
CA ALA A 156 -17.07 -0.88 53.34
C ALA A 156 -15.81 -0.41 54.11
N THR A 157 -14.60 -0.72 53.63
CA THR A 157 -13.35 -0.20 54.22
C THR A 157 -13.23 1.33 54.14
N LEU A 158 -12.45 1.92 55.05
CA LEU A 158 -11.97 3.29 54.93
C LEU A 158 -11.37 3.54 53.53
N ASP A 159 -11.70 4.67 52.91
CA ASP A 159 -11.30 5.06 51.54
C ASP A 159 -11.89 4.19 50.40
N CYS A 160 -12.90 3.34 50.64
CA CYS A 160 -13.53 2.53 49.58
C CYS A 160 -14.29 3.35 48.52
N ARG A 161 -15.01 4.41 48.92
CA ARG A 161 -16.02 5.10 48.09
C ARG A 161 -15.46 5.57 46.74
N GLY A 162 -14.30 6.20 46.74
CA GLY A 162 -13.65 6.68 45.50
C GLY A 162 -13.19 5.53 44.58
N ARG A 163 -12.84 4.38 45.15
CA ARG A 163 -12.41 3.17 44.43
C ARG A 163 -13.61 2.45 43.81
N ILE A 164 -14.73 2.39 44.52
CA ILE A 164 -16.02 1.90 44.00
C ILE A 164 -16.49 2.79 42.83
N TYR A 165 -16.47 4.13 42.97
CA TYR A 165 -16.79 5.02 41.85
C TYR A 165 -15.78 4.95 40.70
N ARG A 166 -14.51 4.57 40.93
CA ARG A 166 -13.55 4.30 39.85
C ARG A 166 -13.90 3.00 39.13
N TRP A 167 -14.27 1.96 39.86
CA TRP A 167 -14.72 0.68 39.33
C TRP A 167 -15.97 0.80 38.46
N LEU A 168 -17.00 1.49 38.94
CA LEU A 168 -18.25 1.68 38.20
C LEU A 168 -18.11 2.58 36.96
N ARG A 169 -17.03 3.36 36.86
CA ARG A 169 -16.69 4.18 35.68
C ARG A 169 -15.63 3.52 34.77
N ARG A 170 -15.40 2.21 34.92
CA ARG A 170 -14.46 1.47 34.08
C ARG A 170 -14.93 1.41 32.61
N GLY A 171 -13.99 1.48 31.67
CA GLY A 171 -14.27 1.22 30.25
C GLY A 171 -14.65 -0.25 29.99
N PRO A 172 -15.18 -0.58 28.81
CA PRO A 172 -15.71 -1.92 28.51
C PRO A 172 -14.65 -3.02 28.66
N PHE A 173 -13.45 -2.83 28.10
CA PHE A 173 -12.36 -3.81 28.13
C PHE A 173 -11.39 -3.62 29.31
N PHE A 174 -11.78 -2.88 30.36
CA PHE A 174 -10.86 -2.41 31.40
C PHE A 174 -10.11 -3.52 32.16
N GLN A 175 -10.74 -4.66 32.42
CA GLN A 175 -10.04 -5.78 33.06
C GLN A 175 -9.11 -6.50 32.08
N GLU A 176 -9.58 -6.79 30.88
CA GLU A 176 -8.84 -7.59 29.89
C GLU A 176 -7.62 -6.83 29.35
N ASP A 177 -7.77 -5.53 29.04
CA ASP A 177 -6.68 -4.65 28.61
C ASP A 177 -5.62 -4.46 29.71
N HIS A 178 -6.05 -4.26 30.98
CA HIS A 178 -5.09 -4.17 32.08
C HIS A 178 -4.42 -5.51 32.41
N TYR A 179 -5.11 -6.65 32.22
CA TYR A 179 -4.47 -7.96 32.34
C TYR A 179 -3.41 -8.14 31.25
N PHE A 180 -3.79 -7.94 29.98
CA PHE A 180 -2.91 -8.06 28.82
C PHE A 180 -1.71 -7.10 28.89
N ARG A 181 -1.94 -5.79 29.03
CA ARG A 181 -0.87 -4.77 29.05
C ARG A 181 0.01 -4.78 30.29
N ARG A 182 -0.29 -5.58 31.32
CA ARG A 182 0.59 -5.72 32.50
C ARG A 182 1.40 -7.02 32.48
N SER A 183 0.90 -8.07 31.83
CA SER A 183 1.63 -9.33 31.65
C SER A 183 2.49 -9.34 30.38
N LEU A 184 1.99 -8.77 29.28
CA LEU A 184 2.64 -8.80 27.97
C LEU A 184 3.10 -7.40 27.56
N ARG A 185 4.42 -7.26 27.41
CA ARG A 185 5.13 -6.07 26.94
C ARG A 185 6.36 -6.50 26.17
N LEU A 186 6.81 -5.68 25.22
CA LEU A 186 8.16 -5.82 24.68
C LEU A 186 9.19 -5.71 25.81
N ASN A 187 10.23 -6.54 25.73
CA ASN A 187 11.36 -6.47 26.63
C ASN A 187 12.12 -5.15 26.42
N ARG A 188 12.96 -4.76 27.38
CA ARG A 188 13.76 -3.53 27.31
C ARG A 188 14.65 -3.47 26.06
N ASP A 189 15.08 -4.63 25.58
CA ASP A 189 15.98 -4.79 24.43
C ASP A 189 15.22 -4.85 23.09
N GLY A 190 13.91 -4.55 23.09
CA GLY A 190 13.02 -4.62 21.91
C GLY A 190 12.51 -6.02 21.57
N THR A 191 13.00 -7.06 22.24
CA THR A 191 12.59 -8.45 21.97
C THR A 191 11.16 -8.75 22.44
N VAL A 192 10.47 -9.62 21.71
CA VAL A 192 9.11 -10.09 22.01
C VAL A 192 9.14 -11.06 23.20
N PRO A 193 8.22 -10.96 24.18
CA PRO A 193 8.25 -11.81 25.37
C PRO A 193 7.90 -13.27 25.04
N THR A 194 8.87 -14.17 25.18
CA THR A 194 8.67 -15.62 24.99
C THR A 194 8.47 -16.33 26.33
N ALA A 195 7.37 -17.06 26.47
CA ALA A 195 7.03 -17.77 27.70
C ALA A 195 7.43 -19.25 27.62
N ALA A 196 8.39 -19.66 28.46
CA ALA A 196 8.91 -21.04 28.47
C ALA A 196 7.81 -22.10 28.73
N HIS A 197 6.78 -21.76 29.51
CA HIS A 197 5.66 -22.66 29.81
C HIS A 197 4.70 -22.88 28.63
N GLU A 198 4.65 -21.95 27.66
CA GLU A 198 3.82 -22.05 26.45
C GLU A 198 4.55 -22.70 25.25
N ALA A 199 5.88 -22.84 25.33
CA ALA A 199 6.69 -23.49 24.30
C ALA A 199 6.18 -24.86 23.79
N PRO A 200 5.66 -25.80 24.62
CA PRO A 200 5.09 -27.05 24.11
C PRO A 200 3.80 -26.84 23.30
N LEU A 201 2.99 -25.83 23.62
CA LEU A 201 1.79 -25.49 22.85
C LEU A 201 2.18 -24.93 21.47
N MET A 202 3.18 -24.04 21.40
CA MET A 202 3.70 -23.51 20.13
C MET A 202 4.19 -24.63 19.20
N ARG A 203 4.99 -25.57 19.74
CA ARG A 203 5.46 -26.75 19.00
C ARG A 203 4.31 -27.63 18.50
N LYS A 204 3.23 -27.76 19.30
CA LYS A 204 2.02 -28.50 18.90
C LYS A 204 1.31 -27.82 17.72
N ILE A 205 1.14 -26.50 17.76
CA ILE A 205 0.49 -25.71 16.70
C ILE A 205 1.29 -25.81 15.40
N VAL A 206 2.61 -25.56 15.43
CA VAL A 206 3.50 -25.66 14.26
C VAL A 206 3.43 -27.07 13.64
N ARG A 207 3.50 -28.12 14.46
CA ARG A 207 3.42 -29.51 13.99
C ARG A 207 2.05 -29.87 13.38
N LEU A 208 0.96 -29.27 13.85
CA LEU A 208 -0.37 -29.48 13.26
C LEU A 208 -0.50 -28.76 11.91
N ALA A 209 -0.04 -27.51 11.82
CA ALA A 209 -0.04 -26.73 10.59
C ALA A 209 0.87 -27.34 9.50
N GLN A 210 2.07 -27.82 9.86
CA GLN A 210 2.96 -28.55 8.96
C GLN A 210 2.37 -29.86 8.41
N ARG A 211 1.37 -30.44 9.09
CA ARG A 211 0.62 -31.62 8.64
C ARG A 211 -0.63 -31.27 7.81
N GLY A 212 -0.89 -29.99 7.53
CA GLY A 212 -2.07 -29.53 6.80
C GLY A 212 -3.34 -29.38 7.65
N HIS A 213 -3.27 -29.58 8.97
CA HIS A 213 -4.44 -29.56 9.85
C HIS A 213 -4.76 -28.15 10.38
N LEU A 214 -5.07 -27.21 9.47
CA LEU A 214 -5.30 -25.79 9.79
C LEU A 214 -6.30 -25.58 10.94
N LYS A 215 -7.50 -26.19 10.86
CA LYS A 215 -8.54 -26.04 11.88
C LYS A 215 -8.06 -26.45 13.28
N ALA A 216 -7.41 -27.61 13.40
CA ALA A 216 -6.88 -28.10 14.67
C ALA A 216 -5.73 -27.22 15.20
N ALA A 217 -4.91 -26.64 14.32
CA ALA A 217 -3.88 -25.69 14.70
C ALA A 217 -4.51 -24.38 15.24
N CYS A 218 -5.56 -23.86 14.61
CA CYS A 218 -6.30 -22.67 15.06
C CYS A 218 -7.06 -22.90 16.38
N GLU A 219 -7.61 -24.10 16.60
CA GLU A 219 -8.27 -24.47 17.87
C GLU A 219 -7.30 -24.49 19.06
N GLU A 220 -6.04 -24.88 18.83
CA GLU A 220 -4.96 -24.79 19.83
C GLU A 220 -4.40 -23.36 19.94
N TYR A 221 -4.31 -22.60 18.85
CA TYR A 221 -3.95 -21.17 18.87
C TYR A 221 -4.89 -20.36 19.77
N ARG A 222 -6.20 -20.67 19.77
CA ARG A 222 -7.19 -20.04 20.67
C ARG A 222 -6.88 -20.21 22.18
N ARG A 223 -6.04 -21.19 22.56
CA ARG A 223 -5.68 -21.47 23.97
C ARG A 223 -4.42 -20.74 24.44
N VAL A 224 -3.69 -20.13 23.52
CA VAL A 224 -2.44 -19.41 23.77
C VAL A 224 -2.69 -18.20 24.66
N THR A 225 -1.90 -18.05 25.74
CA THR A 225 -2.04 -16.93 26.68
C THR A 225 -0.95 -15.85 26.56
N THR A 226 0.12 -16.11 25.81
CA THR A 226 1.22 -15.15 25.55
C THR A 226 1.37 -14.86 24.06
N VAL A 227 2.26 -13.94 23.68
CA VAL A 227 2.52 -13.69 22.25
C VAL A 227 3.16 -14.96 21.64
N PRO A 228 2.56 -15.60 20.61
CA PRO A 228 3.17 -16.73 19.93
C PRO A 228 4.30 -16.24 19.01
N PRO A 229 5.37 -17.02 18.80
CA PRO A 229 6.53 -16.57 18.04
C PRO A 229 6.30 -16.67 16.51
N VAL A 230 7.19 -16.06 15.73
CA VAL A 230 7.06 -15.88 14.26
C VAL A 230 6.85 -17.22 13.54
N GLU A 231 7.46 -18.31 14.00
CA GLU A 231 7.36 -19.64 13.38
C GLU A 231 5.91 -20.19 13.38
N VAL A 232 5.08 -19.77 14.35
CA VAL A 232 3.66 -20.13 14.38
C VAL A 232 2.92 -19.48 13.20
N TYR A 233 3.14 -18.18 12.95
CA TYR A 233 2.53 -17.47 11.82
C TYR A 233 3.06 -17.98 10.47
N ARG A 234 4.35 -18.30 10.37
CA ARG A 234 4.94 -18.91 9.17
C ARG A 234 4.27 -20.26 8.86
N ALA A 235 4.17 -21.14 9.86
CA ALA A 235 3.55 -22.46 9.68
C ALA A 235 2.04 -22.38 9.38
N LEU A 236 1.29 -21.52 10.07
CA LEU A 236 -0.15 -21.34 9.84
C LEU A 236 -0.42 -20.76 8.43
N THR A 237 0.29 -19.72 8.01
CA THR A 237 0.11 -19.14 6.67
C THR A 237 0.57 -20.07 5.56
N ALA A 238 1.65 -20.84 5.76
CA ALA A 238 2.08 -21.88 4.82
C ALA A 238 1.00 -22.98 4.64
N CYS A 239 0.30 -23.34 5.72
CA CYS A 239 -0.80 -24.31 5.68
C CYS A 239 -2.02 -23.82 4.87
N CYS A 240 -2.20 -22.49 4.70
CA CYS A 240 -3.27 -21.92 3.88
C CYS A 240 -3.01 -22.00 2.37
N ILE A 241 -1.73 -22.10 1.95
CA ILE A 241 -1.33 -22.01 0.52
C ILE A 241 -1.96 -23.10 -0.35
N PRO A 242 -1.94 -24.41 0.01
CA PRO A 242 -2.43 -25.46 -0.88
C PRO A 242 -3.91 -25.31 -1.23
N GLY A 243 -4.73 -24.89 -0.25
CA GLY A 243 -6.17 -24.65 -0.43
C GLY A 243 -6.53 -23.27 -0.96
N GLY A 244 -5.56 -22.36 -1.15
CA GLY A 244 -5.83 -20.97 -1.55
C GLY A 244 -6.67 -20.20 -0.52
N LEU A 245 -6.56 -20.54 0.77
CA LEU A 245 -7.40 -20.01 1.85
C LEU A 245 -6.99 -18.59 2.25
N ILE A 246 -7.25 -17.64 1.35
CA ILE A 246 -6.80 -16.25 1.44
C ILE A 246 -7.40 -15.50 2.64
N ALA A 247 -8.67 -15.75 2.98
CA ALA A 247 -9.34 -15.09 4.10
C ALA A 247 -8.69 -15.48 5.44
N ASP A 248 -8.45 -16.78 5.64
CA ASP A 248 -7.77 -17.28 6.83
C ASP A 248 -6.33 -16.77 6.91
N ALA A 249 -5.57 -16.82 5.80
CA ALA A 249 -4.19 -16.34 5.76
C ALA A 249 -4.07 -14.84 6.09
N VAL A 250 -4.99 -14.01 5.58
CA VAL A 250 -5.07 -12.58 5.90
C VAL A 250 -5.46 -12.38 7.36
N ALA A 251 -6.46 -13.11 7.88
CA ALA A 251 -6.88 -12.99 9.29
C ALA A 251 -5.76 -13.40 10.27
N ILE A 252 -5.00 -14.46 9.96
CA ILE A 252 -3.83 -14.90 10.73
C ILE A 252 -2.74 -13.82 10.74
N PHE A 253 -2.47 -13.18 9.59
CA PHE A 253 -1.54 -12.07 9.49
C PHE A 253 -2.02 -10.83 10.26
N GLU A 254 -3.28 -10.42 10.07
CA GLU A 254 -3.89 -9.25 10.74
C GLU A 254 -4.05 -9.42 12.25
N ASP A 255 -4.01 -10.66 12.77
CA ASP A 255 -3.96 -10.91 14.21
C ASP A 255 -2.56 -10.68 14.81
N GLY A 256 -1.51 -11.13 14.13
CA GLY A 256 -0.13 -10.85 14.54
C GLY A 256 0.34 -9.42 14.23
N ASN A 257 -0.26 -8.77 13.24
CA ASN A 257 0.05 -7.40 12.80
C ASN A 257 -0.68 -6.36 13.67
N SER A 258 0.03 -5.34 14.16
CA SER A 258 -0.46 -4.27 15.07
C SER A 258 -1.00 -4.69 16.46
N LYS A 259 -1.75 -5.79 16.61
CA LYS A 259 -2.28 -6.22 17.92
C LYS A 259 -1.20 -6.88 18.79
N LEU A 260 -0.46 -7.83 18.21
CA LEU A 260 0.55 -8.64 18.88
C LEU A 260 1.97 -8.19 18.51
N PHE A 261 2.20 -6.88 18.65
CA PHE A 261 3.52 -6.24 18.46
C PHE A 261 4.20 -6.53 17.11
N TYR A 262 3.39 -6.69 16.04
CA TYR A 262 3.87 -6.89 14.66
C TYR A 262 4.65 -8.19 14.42
N VAL A 263 4.46 -9.24 15.24
CA VAL A 263 5.15 -10.53 15.08
C VAL A 263 4.85 -11.24 13.76
N ALA A 264 3.68 -11.01 13.16
CA ALA A 264 3.38 -11.54 11.81
C ALA A 264 3.97 -10.70 10.67
N ARG A 265 4.60 -9.55 10.96
CA ARG A 265 5.22 -8.66 9.95
C ARG A 265 6.63 -9.17 9.57
N ASP A 266 6.63 -10.36 9.03
CA ASP A 266 7.81 -11.13 8.66
C ASP A 266 7.82 -11.44 7.16
N GLY A 267 9.01 -11.52 6.57
CA GLY A 267 9.17 -11.72 5.13
C GLY A 267 8.62 -13.07 4.63
N GLU A 268 8.79 -14.15 5.39
CA GLU A 268 8.26 -15.47 5.03
C GLU A 268 6.74 -15.52 5.20
N VAL A 269 6.19 -14.91 6.26
CA VAL A 269 4.74 -14.79 6.47
C VAL A 269 4.07 -14.05 5.31
N LEU A 270 4.58 -12.87 4.94
CA LEU A 270 4.00 -12.09 3.84
C LEU A 270 4.20 -12.74 2.47
N HIS A 271 5.30 -13.45 2.26
CA HIS A 271 5.50 -14.30 1.08
C HIS A 271 4.46 -15.43 1.00
N ASN A 272 4.10 -16.05 2.12
CA ASN A 272 3.04 -17.07 2.17
C ASN A 272 1.65 -16.48 1.89
N VAL A 273 1.33 -15.30 2.44
CA VAL A 273 0.06 -14.59 2.14
C VAL A 273 0.00 -14.16 0.68
N MET A 274 1.11 -13.70 0.09
CA MET A 274 1.23 -13.39 -1.34
C MET A 274 0.93 -14.63 -2.19
N ARG A 275 1.53 -15.78 -1.87
CA ARG A 275 1.28 -17.05 -2.56
C ARG A 275 -0.17 -17.52 -2.41
N CYS A 276 -0.83 -17.28 -1.27
CA CYS A 276 -2.27 -17.51 -1.12
C CYS A 276 -3.09 -16.61 -2.05
N ALA A 277 -2.75 -15.31 -2.15
CA ALA A 277 -3.45 -14.35 -3.01
C ALA A 277 -3.34 -14.69 -4.50
N ILE A 278 -2.13 -15.08 -4.94
CA ILE A 278 -1.86 -15.60 -6.29
C ILE A 278 -2.63 -16.88 -6.56
N LYS A 279 -2.63 -17.85 -5.61
CA LYS A 279 -3.36 -19.12 -5.76
C LYS A 279 -4.88 -18.92 -5.84
N ALA A 280 -5.41 -17.92 -5.15
CA ALA A 280 -6.80 -17.50 -5.19
C ALA A 280 -7.14 -16.54 -6.37
N LYS A 281 -6.16 -16.22 -7.24
CA LYS A 281 -6.28 -15.28 -8.37
C LYS A 281 -6.85 -13.90 -7.99
N ASN A 282 -6.56 -13.40 -6.79
CA ASN A 282 -7.16 -12.18 -6.27
C ASN A 282 -6.23 -10.96 -6.47
N ARG A 283 -6.38 -10.28 -7.62
CA ARG A 283 -5.57 -9.11 -8.04
C ARG A 283 -5.45 -8.04 -6.95
N VAL A 284 -6.58 -7.65 -6.35
CA VAL A 284 -6.65 -6.62 -5.30
C VAL A 284 -5.86 -7.04 -4.05
N ARG A 285 -5.93 -8.32 -3.67
CA ARG A 285 -5.19 -8.80 -2.50
C ARG A 285 -3.70 -8.99 -2.76
N VAL A 286 -3.27 -9.29 -3.99
CA VAL A 286 -1.84 -9.23 -4.37
C VAL A 286 -1.29 -7.81 -4.14
N MET A 287 -1.97 -6.77 -4.64
CA MET A 287 -1.59 -5.37 -4.37
C MET A 287 -1.65 -4.99 -2.90
N TRP A 288 -2.64 -5.48 -2.14
CA TRP A 288 -2.71 -5.24 -0.71
C TRP A 288 -1.51 -5.82 0.05
N VAL A 289 -1.08 -7.06 -0.26
CA VAL A 289 0.12 -7.66 0.38
C VAL A 289 1.38 -6.87 0.02
N TYR A 290 1.52 -6.45 -1.24
CA TYR A 290 2.63 -5.59 -1.69
C TYR A 290 2.67 -4.23 -0.95
N ASN A 291 1.52 -3.57 -0.78
CA ASN A 291 1.46 -2.32 -0.02
C ASN A 291 1.78 -2.52 1.48
N VAL A 292 1.25 -3.60 2.08
CA VAL A 292 1.60 -3.99 3.45
C VAL A 292 3.10 -4.29 3.57
N MET A 293 3.72 -4.91 2.57
CA MET A 293 5.15 -5.20 2.54
C MET A 293 5.99 -3.92 2.57
N ARG A 294 5.69 -2.90 1.74
CA ARG A 294 6.39 -1.59 1.80
C ARG A 294 6.30 -0.97 3.19
N GLY A 295 5.14 -1.07 3.84
CA GLY A 295 4.89 -0.50 5.15
C GLY A 295 4.75 1.02 5.14
N ARG A 296 4.67 1.61 6.33
CA ARG A 296 4.58 3.06 6.51
C ARG A 296 5.60 3.49 7.57
N TYR A 297 5.74 4.80 7.75
CA TYR A 297 6.63 5.40 8.74
C TYR A 297 6.48 4.81 10.15
N TYR A 298 5.25 4.52 10.60
CA TYR A 298 5.00 3.96 11.92
C TYR A 298 5.63 2.56 12.08
N GLU A 299 5.34 1.64 11.16
CA GLU A 299 5.84 0.27 11.23
C GLU A 299 7.36 0.19 11.03
N ASN A 300 7.89 0.94 10.07
CA ASN A 300 9.31 0.84 9.69
C ASN A 300 10.22 1.65 10.63
N VAL A 301 9.83 2.85 11.07
CA VAL A 301 10.71 3.76 11.85
C VAL A 301 10.45 3.68 13.37
N ILE A 302 9.17 3.68 13.79
CA ILE A 302 8.82 3.72 15.21
C ILE A 302 8.85 2.31 15.82
N VAL A 303 8.22 1.34 15.16
CA VAL A 303 8.19 -0.07 15.62
C VAL A 303 9.47 -0.81 15.23
N ARG A 304 10.11 -0.44 14.11
CA ARG A 304 11.27 -1.13 13.52
C ARG A 304 10.98 -2.60 13.14
N ALA A 305 9.75 -2.84 12.70
CA ALA A 305 9.33 -4.11 12.10
C ALA A 305 9.29 -3.95 10.58
N GLU A 306 10.41 -3.57 9.97
CA GLU A 306 10.56 -3.57 8.51
C GLU A 306 10.92 -4.96 7.98
N ILE A 307 10.76 -5.16 6.67
CA ILE A 307 11.01 -6.46 6.03
C ILE A 307 12.38 -6.42 5.36
N ASP A 308 13.16 -7.49 5.52
CA ASP A 308 14.46 -7.65 4.88
C ASP A 308 14.39 -7.36 3.37
N PRO A 309 15.37 -6.63 2.78
CA PRO A 309 15.38 -6.31 1.35
C PRO A 309 15.23 -7.53 0.43
N ILE A 310 15.84 -8.66 0.80
CA ILE A 310 15.75 -9.93 0.05
C ILE A 310 14.32 -10.48 0.04
N TRP A 311 13.59 -10.35 1.15
CA TRP A 311 12.18 -10.75 1.22
C TRP A 311 11.29 -9.76 0.48
N ARG A 312 11.57 -8.45 0.55
CA ARG A 312 10.86 -7.42 -0.23
C ARG A 312 10.99 -7.70 -1.74
N TYR A 313 12.20 -7.97 -2.21
CA TYR A 313 12.46 -8.39 -3.59
C TYR A 313 11.65 -9.64 -3.99
N ARG A 314 11.69 -10.72 -3.18
CA ARG A 314 10.95 -11.97 -3.46
C ARG A 314 9.44 -11.80 -3.49
N ILE A 315 8.87 -10.93 -2.64
CA ILE A 315 7.43 -10.68 -2.58
C ILE A 315 7.00 -9.81 -3.78
N ALA A 316 7.76 -8.75 -4.08
CA ALA A 316 7.52 -7.88 -5.23
C ALA A 316 7.65 -8.66 -6.56
N LEU A 317 8.68 -9.48 -6.72
CA LEU A 317 8.88 -10.29 -7.93
C LEU A 317 7.75 -11.31 -8.16
N LEU A 318 7.24 -11.94 -7.09
CA LEU A 318 6.06 -12.83 -7.21
C LEU A 318 4.79 -12.08 -7.61
N ALA A 319 4.59 -10.86 -7.10
CA ALA A 319 3.48 -10.02 -7.51
C ALA A 319 3.61 -9.60 -8.97
N LEU A 320 4.81 -9.20 -9.39
CA LEU A 320 5.13 -8.79 -10.76
C LEU A 320 4.93 -9.96 -11.74
N GLU A 321 5.45 -11.15 -11.43
CA GLU A 321 5.23 -12.38 -12.22
C GLU A 321 3.72 -12.64 -12.41
N TYR A 322 2.94 -12.53 -11.34
CA TYR A 322 1.49 -12.71 -11.41
C TYR A 322 0.79 -11.65 -12.28
N PHE A 323 1.12 -10.37 -12.12
CA PHE A 323 0.47 -9.31 -12.89
C PHE A 323 0.82 -9.35 -14.38
N LEU A 324 2.08 -9.63 -14.73
CA LEU A 324 2.53 -9.73 -16.11
C LEU A 324 1.95 -10.96 -16.83
N ASP A 325 1.91 -12.13 -16.18
CA ASP A 325 1.27 -13.33 -16.74
C ASP A 325 -0.27 -13.23 -16.84
N HIS A 326 -0.89 -12.18 -16.27
CA HIS A 326 -2.34 -11.89 -16.35
C HIS A 326 -2.64 -10.52 -17.00
N ASN A 327 -1.71 -9.95 -17.78
CA ASN A 327 -1.86 -8.70 -18.54
C ASN A 327 -2.34 -7.48 -17.71
N CYS A 328 -1.92 -7.37 -16.44
CA CYS A 328 -2.30 -6.30 -15.52
C CYS A 328 -1.24 -5.17 -15.52
N ALA A 329 -1.22 -4.36 -16.58
CA ALA A 329 -0.17 -3.36 -16.84
C ALA A 329 0.01 -2.32 -15.71
N GLU A 330 -1.08 -1.73 -15.19
CA GLU A 330 -1.04 -0.69 -14.14
C GLU A 330 -0.39 -1.19 -12.84
N GLU A 331 -0.85 -2.35 -12.33
CA GLU A 331 -0.27 -2.97 -11.14
C GLU A 331 1.18 -3.42 -11.37
N ALA A 332 1.48 -3.99 -12.55
CA ALA A 332 2.84 -4.40 -12.90
C ALA A 332 3.81 -3.21 -12.96
N GLY A 333 3.43 -2.12 -13.64
CA GLY A 333 4.21 -0.89 -13.70
C GLY A 333 4.44 -0.27 -12.32
N THR A 334 3.45 -0.32 -11.43
CA THR A 334 3.57 0.15 -10.04
C THR A 334 4.58 -0.67 -9.22
N VAL A 335 4.57 -2.00 -9.35
CA VAL A 335 5.53 -2.88 -8.66
C VAL A 335 6.92 -2.78 -9.29
N TYR A 336 7.01 -2.68 -10.61
CA TYR A 336 8.27 -2.47 -11.34
C TYR A 336 8.93 -1.15 -10.93
N SER A 337 8.18 -0.05 -10.88
CA SER A 337 8.69 1.27 -10.46
C SER A 337 9.32 1.22 -9.06
N TYR A 338 8.74 0.45 -8.14
CA TYR A 338 9.32 0.21 -6.82
C TYR A 338 10.63 -0.59 -6.84
N LEU A 339 10.76 -1.57 -7.75
CA LEU A 339 12.02 -2.30 -7.94
C LEU A 339 13.12 -1.39 -8.53
N VAL A 340 12.76 -0.37 -9.29
CA VAL A 340 13.68 0.70 -9.73
C VAL A 340 14.04 1.64 -8.57
N GLU A 341 13.03 2.13 -7.81
CA GLU A 341 13.22 3.04 -6.67
C GLU A 341 14.18 2.50 -5.59
N GLU A 342 14.16 1.19 -5.34
CA GLU A 342 14.95 0.53 -4.29
C GLU A 342 16.20 -0.20 -4.81
N ASP A 343 16.58 0.01 -6.07
CA ASP A 343 17.75 -0.62 -6.72
C ASP A 343 17.74 -2.16 -6.64
N LEU A 344 16.58 -2.77 -6.89
CA LEU A 344 16.36 -4.22 -6.78
C LEU A 344 16.38 -4.95 -8.14
N LEU A 345 16.60 -4.26 -9.26
CA LEU A 345 16.58 -4.81 -10.62
C LEU A 345 17.63 -5.94 -10.82
N GLN A 346 18.77 -5.84 -10.13
CA GLN A 346 19.88 -6.80 -10.23
C GLN A 346 19.92 -7.78 -9.03
N CYS A 347 18.89 -7.79 -8.17
CA CYS A 347 18.92 -8.50 -6.88
C CYS A 347 19.08 -10.03 -7.03
N ASP A 348 18.50 -10.67 -8.04
CA ASP A 348 18.72 -12.10 -8.33
C ASP A 348 20.18 -12.42 -8.72
N VAL A 349 20.86 -11.52 -9.44
CA VAL A 349 22.30 -11.66 -9.75
C VAL A 349 23.11 -11.50 -8.47
N HIS A 350 22.84 -10.46 -7.66
CA HIS A 350 23.51 -10.27 -6.37
C HIS A 350 23.30 -11.46 -5.41
N LEU A 351 22.09 -12.04 -5.37
CA LEU A 351 21.81 -13.25 -4.60
C LEU A 351 22.62 -14.44 -5.11
N ARG A 352 22.74 -14.63 -6.43
CA ARG A 352 23.52 -15.73 -7.00
C ARG A 352 25.02 -15.57 -6.76
N VAL A 353 25.54 -14.35 -6.93
CA VAL A 353 26.93 -14.02 -6.60
C VAL A 353 27.20 -14.20 -5.10
N GLY A 354 26.27 -13.78 -4.23
CA GLY A 354 26.37 -13.98 -2.78
C GLY A 354 26.44 -15.45 -2.36
N LEU A 355 25.73 -16.35 -3.07
CA LEU A 355 25.86 -17.80 -2.87
C LEU A 355 27.28 -18.30 -3.23
N HIS A 356 27.82 -17.87 -4.37
CA HIS A 356 29.18 -18.22 -4.79
C HIS A 356 30.27 -17.62 -3.89
N MET A 357 30.10 -16.37 -3.42
CA MET A 357 30.98 -15.75 -2.43
C MET A 357 30.97 -16.51 -1.10
N ARG A 358 29.81 -16.97 -0.63
CA ARG A 358 29.69 -17.80 0.58
C ARG A 358 30.43 -19.14 0.45
N GLU A 359 30.39 -19.76 -0.73
CA GLU A 359 31.16 -20.98 -1.04
C GLU A 359 32.66 -20.73 -1.22
N ALA A 360 33.07 -19.53 -1.61
CA ALA A 360 34.47 -19.12 -1.67
C ALA A 360 35.04 -18.82 -0.28
N LEU A 361 34.25 -18.14 0.58
CA LEU A 361 34.58 -17.86 1.97
C LEU A 361 34.72 -19.14 2.81
N SER A 362 33.84 -20.14 2.63
CA SER A 362 33.98 -21.43 3.31
C SER A 362 35.22 -22.23 2.86
N LYS A 363 35.82 -21.86 1.73
CA LYS A 363 37.09 -22.38 1.20
C LYS A 363 38.28 -21.46 1.51
N GLY A 364 38.10 -20.44 2.36
CA GLY A 364 39.15 -19.51 2.78
C GLY A 364 39.65 -18.53 1.71
N LYS A 365 38.92 -18.36 0.59
CA LYS A 365 39.30 -17.42 -0.48
C LYS A 365 38.82 -16.00 -0.16
N SER A 366 39.58 -15.00 -0.59
CA SER A 366 39.12 -13.61 -0.62
C SER A 366 37.95 -13.45 -1.60
N VAL A 367 37.01 -12.57 -1.27
CA VAL A 367 35.84 -12.25 -2.10
C VAL A 367 35.71 -10.75 -2.23
N GLY A 368 35.28 -10.30 -3.42
CA GLY A 368 34.99 -8.90 -3.73
C GLY A 368 33.84 -8.83 -4.73
N LEU A 369 33.12 -7.71 -4.74
CA LEU A 369 32.05 -7.44 -5.70
C LEU A 369 32.59 -6.51 -6.79
N SER A 370 32.43 -6.90 -8.05
CA SER A 370 32.81 -6.11 -9.22
C SER A 370 31.92 -6.46 -10.42
N ASP A 371 31.85 -5.56 -11.40
CA ASP A 371 31.02 -5.72 -12.60
C ASP A 371 31.45 -6.91 -13.48
N GLU A 372 32.70 -7.35 -13.35
CA GLU A 372 33.21 -8.56 -13.98
C GLU A 372 32.61 -9.82 -13.32
N VAL A 373 32.51 -9.85 -11.99
CA VAL A 373 31.88 -10.96 -11.25
C VAL A 373 30.37 -11.01 -11.52
N LEU A 374 29.72 -9.85 -11.64
CA LEU A 374 28.31 -9.77 -12.03
C LEU A 374 28.11 -10.32 -13.46
N ARG A 375 28.89 -9.84 -14.44
CA ARG A 375 28.82 -10.29 -15.84
C ARG A 375 29.22 -11.76 -16.05
N ALA A 376 30.10 -12.31 -15.22
CA ALA A 376 30.46 -13.73 -15.22
C ALA A 376 29.36 -14.66 -14.66
N THR A 377 28.26 -14.11 -14.11
CA THR A 377 27.16 -14.92 -13.58
C THR A 377 26.32 -15.51 -14.72
N SER A 378 26.00 -16.81 -14.64
CA SER A 378 25.27 -17.52 -15.70
C SER A 378 23.94 -16.86 -16.10
N LEU A 379 23.26 -16.21 -15.16
CA LEU A 379 22.03 -15.46 -15.43
C LEU A 379 22.23 -14.31 -16.44
N VAL A 380 23.39 -13.64 -16.39
CA VAL A 380 23.73 -12.52 -17.26
C VAL A 380 24.27 -13.02 -18.60
N THR A 381 25.13 -14.04 -18.60
CA THR A 381 25.65 -14.64 -19.83
C THR A 381 24.52 -15.25 -20.67
N ASP A 382 23.59 -15.96 -20.02
CA ASP A 382 22.46 -16.58 -20.74
C ASP A 382 21.60 -15.51 -21.41
N VAL A 383 21.29 -14.39 -20.74
CA VAL A 383 20.53 -13.28 -21.34
C VAL A 383 21.22 -12.68 -22.56
N ALA A 384 22.54 -12.45 -22.51
CA ALA A 384 23.29 -11.97 -23.66
C ALA A 384 23.18 -12.91 -24.88
N THR A 385 23.13 -14.24 -24.67
CA THR A 385 22.95 -15.20 -25.78
C THR A 385 21.56 -15.21 -26.39
N VAL A 386 20.51 -14.83 -25.65
CA VAL A 386 19.11 -14.92 -26.11
C VAL A 386 18.56 -13.57 -26.59
N ALA A 387 19.20 -12.45 -26.22
CA ALA A 387 18.79 -11.11 -26.65
C ALA A 387 18.53 -10.97 -28.18
N PRO A 388 19.32 -11.54 -29.10
CA PRO A 388 19.06 -11.44 -30.54
C PRO A 388 17.81 -12.20 -31.01
N GLU A 389 17.34 -13.20 -30.27
CA GLU A 389 16.08 -13.89 -30.55
C GLU A 389 14.88 -13.09 -30.04
N VAL A 390 14.98 -12.53 -28.82
CA VAL A 390 13.90 -11.68 -28.27
C VAL A 390 13.74 -10.40 -29.09
N ALA A 391 14.83 -9.75 -29.50
CA ALA A 391 14.76 -8.55 -30.34
C ALA A 391 14.05 -8.81 -31.68
N ARG A 392 14.26 -9.99 -32.28
CA ARG A 392 13.55 -10.43 -33.49
C ARG A 392 12.06 -10.68 -33.22
N GLU A 393 11.73 -11.35 -32.12
CA GLU A 393 10.35 -11.67 -31.75
C GLU A 393 9.55 -10.39 -31.40
N LEU A 394 10.16 -9.42 -30.68
CA LEU A 394 9.63 -8.08 -30.45
C LEU A 394 9.35 -7.35 -31.77
N TYR A 395 10.33 -7.31 -32.68
CA TYR A 395 10.16 -6.66 -33.97
C TYR A 395 9.05 -7.32 -34.81
N GLN A 396 8.99 -8.66 -34.81
CA GLN A 396 7.96 -9.40 -35.52
C GLN A 396 6.56 -9.10 -34.95
N ARG A 397 6.38 -9.20 -33.62
CA ARG A 397 5.10 -8.89 -32.96
C ARG A 397 4.64 -7.47 -33.20
N HIS A 398 5.55 -6.49 -33.12
CA HIS A 398 5.18 -5.10 -33.36
C HIS A 398 4.70 -4.87 -34.80
N VAL A 399 5.36 -5.49 -35.79
CA VAL A 399 4.92 -5.46 -37.20
C VAL A 399 3.59 -6.20 -37.40
N GLU A 400 3.34 -7.28 -36.67
CA GLU A 400 2.05 -7.99 -36.67
C GLU A 400 0.95 -7.12 -36.04
N ALA A 401 1.19 -6.49 -34.89
CA ALA A 401 0.26 -5.56 -34.23
C ALA A 401 -0.10 -4.35 -35.10
N LEU A 402 0.89 -3.74 -35.78
CA LEU A 402 0.64 -2.65 -36.74
C LEU A 402 -0.26 -3.09 -37.91
N ARG A 403 -0.14 -4.35 -38.37
CA ARG A 403 -1.01 -4.93 -39.42
C ARG A 403 -2.37 -5.38 -38.90
N GLU A 404 -2.49 -5.72 -37.62
CA GLU A 404 -3.79 -6.02 -37.00
C GLU A 404 -4.60 -4.75 -36.74
N ASN A 405 -3.96 -3.70 -36.22
CA ASN A 405 -4.57 -2.36 -36.06
C ASN A 405 -5.05 -1.77 -37.41
N GLU A 406 -4.35 -2.08 -38.50
CA GLU A 406 -4.78 -1.75 -39.86
C GLU A 406 -6.08 -2.48 -40.24
N LYS A 407 -6.10 -3.83 -40.11
CA LYS A 407 -7.27 -4.66 -40.44
C LYS A 407 -8.49 -4.35 -39.57
N SER A 408 -8.31 -3.99 -38.30
CA SER A 408 -9.43 -3.70 -37.40
C SER A 408 -10.23 -2.46 -37.81
N ASN A 409 -9.61 -1.53 -38.55
CA ASN A 409 -10.28 -0.31 -39.00
C ASN A 409 -11.07 -0.51 -40.32
N ASP A 410 -10.72 -1.49 -41.16
CA ASP A 410 -11.44 -1.79 -42.42
C ASP A 410 -12.72 -2.64 -42.22
N CYS A 411 -13.09 -2.98 -40.99
CA CYS A 411 -14.05 -4.04 -40.67
C CYS A 411 -15.54 -3.77 -41.04
N ASP A 412 -15.93 -2.54 -41.42
CA ASP A 412 -17.32 -2.23 -41.82
C ASP A 412 -17.61 -2.44 -43.32
N MET A 413 -16.61 -2.83 -44.13
CA MET A 413 -16.84 -3.24 -45.53
C MET A 413 -16.62 -4.74 -45.74
N ASN A 414 -17.75 -5.44 -45.93
CA ASN A 414 -17.83 -6.89 -46.09
C ASN A 414 -17.43 -7.34 -47.53
N THR A 415 -16.19 -7.04 -47.93
CA THR A 415 -15.63 -7.38 -49.24
C THR A 415 -14.38 -8.25 -49.12
N LYS A 416 -14.57 -9.56 -49.29
CA LYS A 416 -13.48 -10.51 -49.55
C LYS A 416 -12.74 -10.13 -50.83
N ASN A 417 -11.52 -9.62 -50.72
CA ASN A 417 -10.50 -9.67 -51.76
C ASN A 417 -9.12 -9.70 -51.10
N ASP A 418 -8.40 -10.81 -51.23
CA ASP A 418 -7.03 -11.00 -50.73
C ASP A 418 -5.98 -10.25 -51.60
N GLY A 419 -6.29 -9.01 -51.99
CA GLY A 419 -5.46 -8.15 -52.84
C GLY A 419 -4.74 -7.09 -52.01
N ALA A 420 -3.41 -7.01 -52.12
CA ALA A 420 -2.59 -6.11 -51.32
C ALA A 420 -2.76 -4.62 -51.70
N THR A 421 -3.68 -3.93 -51.03
CA THR A 421 -3.71 -2.47 -50.89
C THR A 421 -3.46 -2.10 -49.44
N GLY A 422 -2.19 -2.15 -49.02
CA GLY A 422 -1.78 -1.71 -47.68
C GLY A 422 -2.12 -0.24 -47.46
N CYS A 423 -2.78 0.03 -46.35
CA CYS A 423 -3.09 1.37 -45.87
C CYS A 423 -1.82 2.07 -45.36
N ALA A 424 -1.84 3.41 -45.32
CA ALA A 424 -0.63 4.20 -45.07
C ALA A 424 -0.03 3.99 -43.66
N TRP A 425 -0.81 3.48 -42.69
CA TRP A 425 -0.39 3.31 -41.30
C TRP A 425 0.76 2.32 -41.11
N SER A 426 0.70 1.12 -41.72
CA SER A 426 1.72 0.08 -41.54
C SER A 426 2.96 0.28 -42.44
N ALA A 427 2.93 1.25 -43.35
CA ALA A 427 3.99 1.48 -44.32
C ALA A 427 5.30 2.00 -43.71
N HIS A 428 5.24 2.75 -42.59
CA HIS A 428 6.40 3.26 -41.86
C HIS A 428 6.13 3.22 -40.34
N GLY A 429 6.47 2.11 -39.70
CA GLY A 429 6.40 1.98 -38.24
C GLY A 429 7.47 2.81 -37.50
N LEU A 430 7.25 3.04 -36.20
CA LEU A 430 8.16 3.84 -35.35
C LEU A 430 9.42 3.09 -34.92
N LEU A 431 9.44 1.76 -34.97
CA LEU A 431 10.63 0.96 -34.69
C LEU A 431 11.68 1.09 -35.80
N THR A 432 12.92 1.39 -35.40
CA THR A 432 14.07 1.33 -36.32
C THR A 432 14.37 -0.12 -36.70
N ALA A 433 14.51 -0.41 -38.00
CA ALA A 433 14.83 -1.76 -38.48
C ALA A 433 16.12 -2.31 -37.84
N LEU A 434 16.12 -3.59 -37.47
CA LEU A 434 17.27 -4.25 -36.85
C LEU A 434 18.17 -4.88 -37.91
N ASP A 435 19.44 -4.47 -37.96
CA ASP A 435 20.46 -5.15 -38.76
C ASP A 435 20.84 -6.48 -38.07
N PHE A 436 20.14 -7.55 -38.43
CA PHE A 436 20.27 -8.90 -37.85
C PHE A 436 21.66 -9.57 -38.02
N THR A 437 22.66 -8.87 -38.54
CA THR A 437 24.00 -9.38 -38.86
C THR A 437 24.97 -9.30 -37.68
N GLN A 438 24.79 -8.37 -36.73
CA GLN A 438 25.62 -8.22 -35.54
C GLN A 438 24.91 -8.72 -34.28
N LYS A 439 25.49 -9.70 -33.59
CA LYS A 439 24.90 -10.27 -32.36
C LYS A 439 24.97 -9.32 -31.16
N ASP A 440 25.94 -8.42 -31.15
CA ASP A 440 26.24 -7.58 -29.98
C ASP A 440 25.34 -6.32 -29.92
N ASP A 441 24.68 -5.94 -31.02
CA ASP A 441 23.82 -4.75 -31.11
C ASP A 441 22.38 -4.96 -30.60
N ALA A 442 21.95 -6.20 -30.35
CA ALA A 442 20.56 -6.51 -30.00
C ALA A 442 20.10 -5.92 -28.65
N LEU A 443 20.96 -5.99 -27.61
CA LEU A 443 20.66 -5.39 -26.29
C LEU A 443 20.65 -3.85 -26.36
N PRO A 444 21.66 -3.18 -26.97
CA PRO A 444 21.62 -1.74 -27.23
C PRO A 444 20.37 -1.29 -28.01
N TRP A 445 19.97 -2.00 -29.07
CA TRP A 445 18.76 -1.68 -29.83
C TRP A 445 17.48 -1.80 -28.99
N MET A 446 17.33 -2.86 -28.20
CA MET A 446 16.19 -2.99 -27.29
C MET A 446 16.18 -1.87 -26.24
N GLN A 447 17.34 -1.48 -25.70
CA GLN A 447 17.46 -0.38 -24.75
C GLN A 447 17.24 1.00 -25.41
N GLN A 448 17.48 1.16 -26.71
CA GLN A 448 17.17 2.40 -27.42
C GLN A 448 15.66 2.59 -27.58
N ASN A 449 14.95 1.54 -28.01
CA ASN A 449 13.51 1.59 -28.28
C ASN A 449 12.67 1.50 -26.98
N PHE A 450 12.93 0.49 -26.13
CA PHE A 450 12.18 0.17 -24.90
C PHE A 450 12.93 0.58 -23.61
N GLY A 451 13.81 1.58 -23.71
CA GLY A 451 14.74 1.99 -22.65
C GLY A 451 14.14 2.62 -21.39
N ASP A 452 12.82 2.74 -21.31
CA ASP A 452 12.09 3.04 -20.08
C ASP A 452 12.05 1.84 -19.11
N VAL A 453 12.48 0.67 -19.56
CA VAL A 453 12.61 -0.59 -18.79
C VAL A 453 14.07 -1.09 -18.85
N ASP A 454 14.57 -1.72 -17.77
CA ASP A 454 15.80 -2.54 -17.83
C ASP A 454 15.44 -3.88 -18.48
N VAL A 455 15.59 -3.93 -19.80
CA VAL A 455 15.30 -5.12 -20.61
C VAL A 455 16.09 -6.34 -20.10
N ALA A 456 17.35 -6.16 -19.69
CA ALA A 456 18.18 -7.26 -19.20
C ALA A 456 17.64 -7.85 -17.88
N SER A 457 16.95 -7.07 -17.04
CA SER A 457 16.25 -7.60 -15.85
C SER A 457 15.01 -8.42 -16.21
N VAL A 458 14.16 -7.91 -17.11
CA VAL A 458 12.92 -8.58 -17.52
C VAL A 458 13.23 -9.93 -18.19
N LEU A 459 14.28 -10.00 -19.02
CA LEU A 459 14.77 -11.25 -19.61
C LEU A 459 15.22 -12.27 -18.56
N ARG A 460 15.92 -11.85 -17.49
CA ARG A 460 16.30 -12.74 -16.38
C ARG A 460 15.08 -13.29 -15.65
N TRP A 461 14.07 -12.45 -15.39
CA TRP A 461 12.89 -12.82 -14.61
C TRP A 461 11.91 -13.71 -15.39
N ALA A 462 11.72 -13.47 -16.69
CA ALA A 462 10.84 -14.28 -17.54
C ALA A 462 11.30 -15.75 -17.67
N ARG A 463 12.58 -16.05 -17.36
CA ARG A 463 13.22 -17.38 -17.50
C ARG A 463 12.48 -18.51 -16.81
N PHE A 464 12.05 -18.30 -15.57
CA PHE A 464 11.48 -19.37 -14.75
C PHE A 464 9.97 -19.24 -14.64
N TYR A 465 9.24 -20.34 -14.86
CA TYR A 465 7.80 -20.42 -14.63
C TYR A 465 7.48 -21.62 -13.76
N HIS A 466 6.96 -21.38 -12.54
CA HIS A 466 6.64 -22.43 -11.57
C HIS A 466 7.78 -23.47 -11.40
N SER A 467 9.03 -22.99 -11.24
CA SER A 467 10.29 -23.76 -11.17
C SER A 467 10.78 -24.45 -12.47
N LYS A 468 10.03 -24.39 -13.57
CA LYS A 468 10.52 -24.82 -14.89
C LYS A 468 11.38 -23.71 -15.50
N ASP A 469 12.63 -24.01 -15.83
CA ASP A 469 13.46 -23.18 -16.72
C ASP A 469 12.88 -23.25 -18.14
N LEU A 470 12.33 -22.13 -18.63
CA LEU A 470 11.77 -22.03 -19.97
C LEU A 470 12.87 -21.84 -21.03
N MET A 471 13.94 -21.07 -20.73
CA MET A 471 15.01 -20.78 -21.69
C MET A 471 15.70 -22.05 -22.21
N ALA A 472 15.84 -23.05 -21.32
CA ALA A 472 16.50 -24.32 -21.60
C ALA A 472 15.57 -25.47 -22.03
N LYS A 473 14.24 -25.31 -21.93
CA LYS A 473 13.26 -26.38 -22.20
C LYS A 473 12.19 -26.01 -23.24
N ASP A 474 11.56 -24.85 -23.09
CA ASP A 474 10.44 -24.40 -23.92
C ASP A 474 10.79 -23.06 -24.57
N ARG A 475 11.78 -23.04 -25.45
CA ARG A 475 12.32 -21.82 -26.08
C ARG A 475 11.24 -20.86 -26.63
N PRO A 476 10.26 -21.27 -27.46
CA PRO A 476 9.24 -20.34 -27.95
C PRO A 476 8.34 -19.78 -26.84
N ARG A 477 8.07 -20.55 -25.79
CA ARG A 477 7.28 -20.09 -24.63
C ARG A 477 8.04 -19.05 -23.80
N TYR A 478 9.36 -19.19 -23.68
CA TYR A 478 10.20 -18.16 -23.08
C TYR A 478 10.15 -16.86 -23.89
N LEU A 479 10.37 -16.94 -25.21
CA LEU A 479 10.37 -15.77 -26.10
C LEU A 479 9.03 -15.02 -26.02
N ALA A 480 7.90 -15.70 -26.26
CA ALA A 480 6.57 -15.11 -26.22
C ALA A 480 6.19 -14.48 -24.85
N ARG A 481 6.73 -15.00 -23.74
CA ARG A 481 6.53 -14.44 -22.39
C ARG A 481 7.42 -13.22 -22.15
N ALA A 482 8.71 -13.31 -22.48
CA ALA A 482 9.66 -12.23 -22.33
C ALA A 482 9.26 -10.99 -23.13
N VAL A 483 8.81 -11.20 -24.38
CA VAL A 483 8.27 -10.17 -25.27
C VAL A 483 7.03 -9.51 -24.66
N ALA A 484 6.03 -10.30 -24.27
CA ALA A 484 4.81 -9.78 -23.61
C ALA A 484 5.10 -8.98 -22.34
N TRP A 485 6.11 -9.38 -21.56
CA TRP A 485 6.50 -8.67 -20.34
C TRP A 485 7.19 -7.33 -20.64
N ILE A 486 7.94 -7.22 -21.74
CA ILE A 486 8.55 -5.96 -22.19
C ILE A 486 7.47 -5.01 -22.74
N GLU A 487 6.58 -5.53 -23.60
CA GLU A 487 5.42 -4.80 -24.15
C GLU A 487 4.54 -4.22 -23.03
N LEU A 488 4.17 -5.04 -22.03
CA LEU A 488 3.32 -4.62 -20.91
C LEU A 488 3.97 -3.56 -20.00
N LEU A 489 5.30 -3.61 -19.78
CA LEU A 489 6.01 -2.69 -18.88
C LEU A 489 6.44 -1.39 -19.55
N SER A 490 6.75 -1.41 -20.85
CA SER A 490 7.23 -0.23 -21.56
C SER A 490 6.08 0.66 -22.01
N LYS A 491 6.02 1.86 -21.44
CA LYS A 491 5.10 2.92 -21.86
C LYS A 491 5.40 3.34 -23.31
N ARG A 492 6.65 3.22 -23.75
CA ARG A 492 7.01 3.45 -25.15
C ARG A 492 6.39 2.41 -26.08
N SER A 493 6.34 1.12 -25.69
CA SER A 493 5.64 0.09 -26.48
C SER A 493 4.18 0.49 -26.70
N HIS A 494 3.46 0.78 -25.61
CA HIS A 494 2.06 1.23 -25.69
C HIS A 494 1.88 2.46 -26.59
N MET A 495 2.76 3.47 -26.50
CA MET A 495 2.72 4.67 -27.36
C MET A 495 3.00 4.36 -28.85
N MET A 496 3.81 3.34 -29.16
CA MET A 496 4.08 2.92 -30.54
C MET A 496 2.99 2.00 -31.10
N GLU A 497 2.21 1.36 -30.23
CA GLU A 497 1.16 0.37 -30.54
C GLU A 497 -0.25 0.97 -30.51
N GLU A 498 -0.40 2.27 -30.23
CA GLU A 498 -1.69 2.97 -30.27
C GLU A 498 -2.38 2.78 -31.63
N ALA A 499 -3.63 2.32 -31.61
CA ALA A 499 -4.44 2.20 -32.81
C ALA A 499 -4.78 3.61 -33.37
N PRO A 500 -4.75 3.82 -34.70
CA PRO A 500 -5.04 5.13 -35.28
C PRO A 500 -6.50 5.51 -35.06
N LEU A 501 -6.73 6.54 -34.24
CA LEU A 501 -8.05 7.06 -33.91
C LEU A 501 -8.54 8.09 -34.93
N THR A 502 -9.86 8.16 -35.13
CA THR A 502 -10.49 9.18 -35.99
C THR A 502 -10.31 10.59 -35.44
N TYR A 503 -10.03 11.55 -36.30
CA TYR A 503 -9.82 12.94 -35.93
C TYR A 503 -11.13 13.66 -35.58
N MET A 504 -11.21 14.21 -34.37
CA MET A 504 -12.39 14.95 -33.90
C MET A 504 -12.46 16.35 -34.53
N ARG A 505 -13.58 16.67 -35.18
CA ARG A 505 -13.81 18.01 -35.75
C ARG A 505 -14.08 19.05 -34.66
N LYS A 506 -13.38 20.18 -34.72
CA LYS A 506 -13.77 21.41 -34.01
C LYS A 506 -15.07 21.96 -34.59
N SER A 507 -15.83 22.73 -33.81
CA SER A 507 -17.11 23.32 -34.23
C SER A 507 -17.31 24.74 -33.71
N LYS A 508 -18.07 25.54 -34.47
CA LYS A 508 -18.56 26.87 -34.05
C LYS A 508 -20.10 26.87 -33.99
N PRO A 509 -20.75 27.73 -33.18
CA PRO A 509 -22.20 27.84 -33.19
C PRO A 509 -22.72 28.24 -34.59
N LEU A 510 -23.98 27.94 -34.88
CA LEU A 510 -24.67 28.42 -36.08
C LEU A 510 -24.65 29.95 -36.16
N SER A 511 -24.48 30.46 -37.37
CA SER A 511 -24.61 31.89 -37.70
C SER A 511 -26.08 32.32 -37.60
N LEU A 512 -27.01 31.45 -38.00
CA LEU A 512 -28.45 31.56 -37.81
C LEU A 512 -28.89 30.62 -36.68
N ASN A 513 -28.83 31.14 -35.45
CA ASN A 513 -29.02 30.34 -34.23
C ASN A 513 -30.39 29.63 -34.18
N THR A 514 -30.38 28.34 -34.52
CA THR A 514 -31.58 27.48 -34.59
C THR A 514 -31.68 26.54 -33.39
N ASN A 515 -30.55 26.00 -32.93
CA ASN A 515 -30.44 25.10 -31.78
C ASN A 515 -28.99 25.14 -31.27
N SER A 516 -28.78 25.23 -29.95
CA SER A 516 -27.44 25.24 -29.33
C SER A 516 -26.65 23.94 -29.53
N ASN A 517 -27.36 22.82 -29.74
CA ASN A 517 -26.78 21.51 -30.02
C ASN A 517 -26.42 21.31 -31.50
N LEU A 518 -26.91 22.16 -32.42
CA LEU A 518 -26.48 22.18 -33.82
C LEU A 518 -25.26 23.09 -33.97
N ARG A 519 -24.16 22.57 -34.51
CA ARG A 519 -22.91 23.32 -34.65
C ARG A 519 -22.26 23.11 -36.01
N VAL A 520 -21.68 24.18 -36.54
CA VAL A 520 -20.97 24.14 -37.83
C VAL A 520 -19.63 23.45 -37.62
N ALA A 521 -19.42 22.33 -38.31
CA ALA A 521 -18.20 21.54 -38.20
C ALA A 521 -17.04 22.14 -39.00
N TRP A 522 -15.83 22.02 -38.48
CA TRP A 522 -14.62 22.21 -39.25
C TRP A 522 -14.45 21.04 -40.22
N GLN A 523 -14.18 21.32 -41.49
CA GLN A 523 -13.84 20.32 -42.49
C GLN A 523 -12.36 20.50 -42.85
N THR A 524 -11.56 19.44 -42.75
CA THR A 524 -10.15 19.52 -43.19
C THR A 524 -10.06 19.59 -44.73
N PRO A 525 -8.96 20.12 -45.29
CA PRO A 525 -8.74 20.10 -46.74
C PRO A 525 -8.74 18.68 -47.33
N VAL A 526 -8.44 17.66 -46.51
CA VAL A 526 -8.51 16.24 -46.89
C VAL A 526 -9.96 15.79 -47.13
N ALA A 527 -10.90 16.24 -46.30
CA ALA A 527 -12.33 15.94 -46.43
C ALA A 527 -13.08 16.86 -47.42
N ARG A 528 -12.49 18.00 -47.80
CA ARG A 528 -13.06 18.94 -48.78
C ARG A 528 -11.95 19.64 -49.59
N PRO A 529 -11.44 19.00 -50.66
CA PRO A 529 -10.37 19.57 -51.48
C PRO A 529 -10.85 20.77 -52.31
N ASP A 530 -12.09 20.76 -52.81
CA ASP A 530 -12.64 21.82 -53.69
C ASP A 530 -13.17 23.04 -52.92
N GLY A 531 -12.67 23.28 -51.71
CA GLY A 531 -13.00 24.44 -50.90
C GLY A 531 -12.22 25.71 -51.30
N PRO A 532 -12.71 26.92 -50.96
CA PRO A 532 -11.86 28.10 -50.97
C PRO A 532 -10.68 27.91 -49.99
N PRO A 533 -9.53 28.56 -50.21
CA PRO A 533 -8.43 28.54 -49.25
C PRO A 533 -8.91 29.09 -47.90
N ARG A 534 -8.59 28.36 -46.83
CA ARG A 534 -9.08 28.60 -45.48
C ARG A 534 -7.92 28.67 -44.48
N LEU A 535 -8.16 29.34 -43.35
CA LEU A 535 -7.20 29.44 -42.26
C LEU A 535 -7.25 28.18 -41.37
N LEU A 536 -6.41 28.09 -40.34
CA LEU A 536 -6.53 26.99 -39.39
C LEU A 536 -7.81 27.13 -38.56
N ALA A 537 -8.42 26.00 -38.16
CA ALA A 537 -9.71 25.96 -37.48
C ALA A 537 -9.86 26.96 -36.30
N ARG A 538 -8.79 27.17 -35.52
CA ARG A 538 -8.79 28.11 -34.39
C ARG A 538 -8.89 29.57 -34.85
N GLU A 539 -8.25 29.91 -35.96
CA GLU A 539 -8.22 31.26 -36.54
C GLU A 539 -9.59 31.61 -37.17
N GLU A 540 -10.31 30.61 -37.71
CA GLU A 540 -11.71 30.75 -38.15
C GLU A 540 -12.75 30.66 -36.99
N GLY A 541 -12.29 30.64 -35.73
CA GLY A 541 -13.15 30.65 -34.54
C GLY A 541 -13.81 29.31 -34.17
N TYR A 542 -13.32 28.18 -34.69
CA TYR A 542 -13.82 26.84 -34.31
C TYR A 542 -13.14 26.34 -33.03
N THR A 543 -13.93 25.84 -32.08
CA THR A 543 -13.47 25.32 -30.78
C THR A 543 -13.81 23.83 -30.62
N PHE A 544 -13.23 23.14 -29.65
CA PHE A 544 -13.74 21.82 -29.28
C PHE A 544 -15.05 21.98 -28.51
N HIS A 545 -16.11 21.33 -28.99
CA HIS A 545 -17.41 21.25 -28.32
C HIS A 545 -18.14 20.00 -28.78
N HIS A 546 -18.49 19.13 -27.83
CA HIS A 546 -19.25 17.91 -28.05
C HIS A 546 -20.01 17.54 -26.77
N ASN A 547 -21.24 17.08 -26.92
CA ASN A 547 -22.10 16.50 -25.88
C ASN A 547 -22.94 15.40 -26.54
N GLU A 548 -23.66 14.59 -25.75
CA GLU A 548 -24.48 13.46 -26.23
C GLU A 548 -25.58 13.85 -27.24
N HIS A 549 -25.88 15.14 -27.38
CA HIS A 549 -26.90 15.66 -28.29
C HIS A 549 -26.30 16.51 -29.43
N SER A 550 -24.97 16.60 -29.54
CA SER A 550 -24.30 17.45 -30.52
C SER A 550 -24.45 16.89 -31.92
N ARG A 551 -25.06 17.68 -32.81
CA ARG A 551 -25.22 17.35 -34.23
C ARG A 551 -24.43 18.34 -35.07
N PHE A 552 -23.55 17.79 -35.90
CA PHE A 552 -22.57 18.55 -36.67
C PHE A 552 -23.10 18.77 -38.08
N VAL A 553 -22.97 20.00 -38.58
CA VAL A 553 -23.54 20.40 -39.89
C VAL A 553 -22.57 21.26 -40.69
N THR A 554 -22.76 21.33 -42.00
CA THR A 554 -22.39 22.50 -42.79
C THR A 554 -23.60 23.41 -42.91
N GLU A 555 -23.43 24.66 -42.47
CA GLU A 555 -24.47 25.70 -42.54
C GLU A 555 -24.37 26.43 -43.87
N THR A 556 -25.51 26.54 -44.55
CA THR A 556 -25.73 27.43 -45.69
C THR A 556 -27.12 28.07 -45.55
N TYR A 557 -27.50 28.97 -46.45
CA TYR A 557 -28.87 29.51 -46.51
C TYR A 557 -29.40 29.41 -47.94
N ARG A 558 -30.73 29.30 -48.08
CA ARG A 558 -31.36 29.28 -49.40
C ARG A 558 -31.17 30.63 -50.09
N HIS A 559 -30.67 30.62 -51.32
CA HIS A 559 -30.47 31.86 -52.09
C HIS A 559 -31.82 32.58 -52.29
N PRO A 560 -31.96 33.85 -51.83
CA PRO A 560 -33.21 34.60 -51.93
C PRO A 560 -33.34 35.23 -53.33
N GLY A 561 -34.20 34.67 -54.19
CA GLY A 561 -34.55 35.29 -55.48
C GLY A 561 -35.38 36.57 -55.31
N GLU A 562 -35.56 37.36 -56.37
CA GLU A 562 -36.30 38.63 -56.34
C GLU A 562 -37.82 38.43 -56.18
N THR A 563 -38.30 38.32 -54.94
CA THR A 563 -39.70 38.08 -54.62
C THR A 563 -40.11 38.86 -53.37
N LEU A 564 -41.41 38.93 -53.06
CA LEU A 564 -41.85 39.50 -51.78
C LEU A 564 -41.36 38.67 -50.58
N GLN A 565 -41.19 37.35 -50.75
CA GLN A 565 -40.74 36.45 -49.69
C GLN A 565 -39.31 36.79 -49.24
N SER A 566 -38.39 37.10 -50.15
CA SER A 566 -37.01 37.49 -49.80
C SER A 566 -36.89 38.88 -49.18
N ARG A 567 -37.86 39.77 -49.43
CA ARG A 567 -37.86 41.13 -48.87
C ARG A 567 -38.47 41.24 -47.48
N PHE A 568 -39.30 40.27 -47.07
CA PHE A 568 -40.08 40.35 -45.83
C PHE A 568 -39.95 39.16 -44.88
N LEU A 569 -39.58 37.95 -45.36
CA LEU A 569 -39.37 36.79 -44.50
C LEU A 569 -37.89 36.65 -44.13
N ALA A 570 -37.62 36.06 -42.96
CA ALA A 570 -36.27 35.74 -42.53
C ALA A 570 -35.60 34.70 -43.46
N MET A 571 -34.28 34.74 -43.52
CA MET A 571 -33.46 33.80 -44.29
C MET A 571 -33.76 32.35 -43.89
N GLN A 572 -33.93 31.47 -44.88
CA GLN A 572 -34.15 30.03 -44.64
C GLN A 572 -32.80 29.32 -44.49
N PRO A 573 -32.41 28.85 -43.28
CA PRO A 573 -31.17 28.09 -43.10
C PRO A 573 -31.29 26.71 -43.74
N ILE A 574 -30.24 26.28 -44.42
CA ILE A 574 -30.09 24.92 -44.95
C ILE A 574 -28.92 24.28 -44.20
N HIS A 575 -29.24 23.26 -43.41
CA HIS A 575 -28.25 22.45 -42.69
C HIS A 575 -28.05 21.12 -43.42
N THR A 576 -26.84 20.87 -43.91
CA THR A 576 -26.44 19.54 -44.36
C THR A 576 -25.68 18.87 -43.23
N GLU A 577 -26.14 17.70 -42.80
CA GLU A 577 -25.48 16.94 -41.73
C GLU A 577 -24.10 16.44 -42.16
N VAL A 578 -23.14 16.49 -41.24
CA VAL A 578 -21.80 15.91 -41.42
C VAL A 578 -21.38 15.18 -40.15
N SER A 579 -20.55 14.16 -40.30
CA SER A 579 -19.95 13.44 -39.16
C SER A 579 -19.22 14.38 -38.19
N ALA A 580 -19.22 14.06 -36.89
CA ALA A 580 -18.40 14.73 -35.88
C ALA A 580 -16.90 14.36 -35.98
N LYS A 581 -16.59 13.26 -36.66
CA LYS A 581 -15.24 12.70 -36.85
C LYS A 581 -14.83 12.66 -38.33
N GLU A 582 -13.52 12.71 -38.58
CA GLU A 582 -12.89 12.44 -39.87
C GLU A 582 -11.98 11.23 -39.71
N ASP A 583 -12.22 10.18 -40.50
CA ASP A 583 -11.31 9.05 -40.58
C ASP A 583 -10.30 9.30 -41.70
N PHE A 584 -9.05 9.59 -41.33
CA PHE A 584 -8.01 9.81 -42.33
C PHE A 584 -7.57 8.51 -43.00
N GLN A 585 -7.67 7.36 -42.34
CA GLN A 585 -7.25 6.08 -42.92
C GLN A 585 -8.23 5.68 -44.03
N GLU A 586 -9.54 5.74 -43.78
CA GLU A 586 -10.57 5.52 -44.80
C GLU A 586 -10.40 6.46 -46.00
N ILE A 587 -10.18 7.77 -45.75
CA ILE A 587 -10.05 8.75 -46.85
C ILE A 587 -8.79 8.47 -47.69
N TYR A 588 -7.66 8.11 -47.08
CA TYR A 588 -6.45 7.78 -47.84
C TYR A 588 -6.59 6.45 -48.61
N ALA A 589 -7.22 5.43 -48.01
CA ALA A 589 -7.50 4.17 -48.69
C ALA A 589 -8.40 4.37 -49.93
N GLN A 590 -9.53 5.08 -49.77
CA GLN A 590 -10.44 5.40 -50.88
C GLN A 590 -9.76 6.22 -51.99
N GLN A 591 -8.88 7.17 -51.64
CA GLN A 591 -8.09 7.93 -52.62
C GLN A 591 -7.07 7.07 -53.37
N GLN A 592 -6.56 6.00 -52.74
CA GLN A 592 -5.64 5.05 -53.36
C GLN A 592 -6.38 4.11 -54.32
N GLU A 593 -7.56 3.60 -53.95
CA GLU A 593 -8.45 2.84 -54.83
C GLU A 593 -8.89 3.64 -56.05
N GLN A 594 -9.31 4.91 -55.85
CA GLN A 594 -9.72 5.78 -56.96
C GLN A 594 -8.58 6.06 -57.96
N ARG A 595 -7.32 6.00 -57.52
CA ARG A 595 -6.14 6.09 -58.40
C ARG A 595 -5.80 4.77 -59.11
N ALA A 596 -6.35 3.64 -58.66
CA ALA A 596 -6.13 2.33 -59.28
C ALA A 596 -7.11 2.03 -60.44
N LEU A 597 -8.17 2.84 -60.59
CA LEU A 597 -9.10 2.74 -61.73
C LEU A 597 -8.47 3.31 -63.02
N PRO A 598 -8.52 2.61 -64.16
CA PRO A 598 -8.01 3.10 -65.44
C PRO A 598 -8.96 4.15 -66.05
N SER A 599 -8.89 5.39 -65.56
CA SER A 599 -9.54 6.54 -66.19
C SER A 599 -8.61 7.18 -67.24
N GLY A 600 -9.14 7.43 -68.43
CA GLY A 600 -8.35 7.89 -69.58
C GLY A 600 -7.83 9.32 -69.45
N VAL A 601 -6.62 9.53 -69.98
CA VAL A 601 -5.98 10.82 -70.33
C VAL A 601 -6.52 12.07 -69.62
N VAL A 602 -5.97 12.35 -68.44
CA VAL A 602 -5.95 13.71 -67.88
C VAL A 602 -4.50 14.14 -67.74
N SER A 603 -4.14 15.23 -68.41
CA SER A 603 -2.80 15.81 -68.41
C SER A 603 -2.34 16.18 -66.99
N PRO A 604 -1.03 16.08 -66.67
CA PRO A 604 -0.54 16.38 -65.33
C PRO A 604 -0.68 17.86 -65.02
N THR A 605 -1.51 18.21 -64.03
CA THR A 605 -1.40 19.51 -63.35
C THR A 605 -0.09 19.55 -62.57
N ALA A 606 0.66 20.64 -62.76
CA ALA A 606 2.01 20.77 -62.22
C ALA A 606 2.02 20.68 -60.69
N ARG A 607 2.60 19.62 -60.14
CA ARG A 607 2.99 19.58 -58.74
C ARG A 607 4.16 20.55 -58.55
N ILE A 608 3.92 21.65 -57.83
CA ILE A 608 5.00 22.40 -57.20
C ILE A 608 5.61 21.47 -56.15
N LEU A 609 6.76 20.91 -56.48
CA LEU A 609 7.61 20.22 -55.51
C LEU A 609 8.10 21.25 -54.50
N HIS A 610 7.52 21.22 -53.30
CA HIS A 610 8.19 21.78 -52.12
C HIS A 610 9.37 20.86 -51.78
N HIS A 611 10.47 21.01 -52.53
CA HIS A 611 11.76 20.56 -52.08
C HIS A 611 12.07 21.27 -50.77
N SER A 612 12.21 20.50 -49.69
CA SER A 612 12.92 20.95 -48.50
C SER A 612 14.32 21.42 -48.91
N VAL A 613 14.73 22.56 -48.39
CA VAL A 613 16.00 23.20 -48.76
C VAL A 613 17.17 22.38 -48.20
N THR A 614 17.71 21.46 -49.01
CA THR A 614 19.10 21.02 -48.90
C THR A 614 19.95 21.94 -49.76
N SER A 615 20.79 22.76 -49.13
CA SER A 615 21.65 23.71 -49.83
C SER A 615 22.92 23.03 -50.35
N GLU A 616 22.80 22.33 -51.48
CA GLU A 616 23.94 21.88 -52.28
C GLU A 616 24.02 22.69 -53.59
N ILE A 617 24.85 23.74 -53.55
CA ILE A 617 25.24 24.51 -54.74
C ILE A 617 26.34 23.73 -55.45
N HIS A 618 26.17 23.36 -56.73
CA HIS A 618 27.28 23.22 -57.69
C HIS A 618 26.81 23.28 -59.16
N GLY A 619 27.63 23.93 -60.01
CA GLY A 619 27.46 24.07 -61.46
C GLY A 619 26.75 25.38 -61.85
N GLY A 620 27.23 26.19 -62.79
CA GLY A 620 28.47 26.23 -63.60
C GLY A 620 28.36 27.51 -64.46
N GLY A 621 29.37 28.08 -65.13
CA GLY A 621 30.74 27.71 -65.46
C GLY A 621 31.20 28.66 -66.59
N GLY A 622 32.50 28.68 -66.92
CA GLY A 622 33.02 29.43 -68.08
C GLY A 622 33.81 30.71 -67.74
N GLY A 623 35.12 30.67 -67.97
CA GLY A 623 36.02 31.82 -67.80
C GLY A 623 37.47 31.37 -67.59
N GLN A 624 38.26 31.31 -68.67
CA GLN A 624 39.69 31.01 -68.59
C GLN A 624 40.44 32.12 -67.83
N HIS A 625 41.43 31.76 -66.99
CA HIS A 625 42.84 32.17 -67.15
C HIS A 625 43.74 31.60 -66.02
N HIS A 626 45.04 31.52 -66.30
CA HIS A 626 46.14 31.13 -65.38
C HIS A 626 46.11 31.90 -64.03
N ARG A 627 46.74 31.47 -62.92
CA ARG A 627 48.12 30.96 -62.78
C ARG A 627 48.43 30.48 -61.34
N SER A 628 49.38 29.54 -61.16
CA SER A 628 50.17 29.22 -59.92
C SER A 628 49.42 28.87 -58.61
N MET A 629 49.67 27.74 -57.92
CA MET A 629 50.85 27.40 -57.08
C MET A 629 51.18 28.49 -56.01
N SER A 630 51.45 28.23 -54.73
CA SER A 630 51.89 27.01 -54.01
C SER A 630 51.67 27.17 -52.47
N ARG A 631 51.26 26.13 -51.72
CA ARG A 631 52.06 25.28 -50.78
C ARG A 631 52.34 25.85 -49.37
N ALA A 632 52.16 24.98 -48.34
CA ALA A 632 52.72 25.06 -46.96
C ALA A 632 52.25 26.21 -46.05
N GLU A 633 52.46 26.30 -44.74
CA GLU A 633 52.55 25.39 -43.55
C GLU A 633 52.69 26.33 -42.31
N SER A 634 52.33 26.04 -41.05
CA SER A 634 51.48 25.01 -40.41
C SER A 634 51.25 25.37 -38.91
N SER A 635 50.44 24.58 -38.18
CA SER A 635 50.47 24.40 -36.70
C SER A 635 49.94 25.48 -35.72
N THR A 636 49.26 25.00 -34.66
CA THR A 636 49.00 25.65 -33.33
C THR A 636 48.21 26.97 -33.28
N GLY A 637 47.44 27.30 -32.23
CA GLY A 637 47.17 26.57 -30.99
C GLY A 637 46.75 27.50 -29.84
N GLY A 638 45.46 27.87 -29.77
CA GLY A 638 44.71 28.38 -28.61
C GLY A 638 45.27 29.49 -27.69
N ALA A 639 44.56 30.64 -27.61
CA ALA A 639 44.13 31.25 -26.33
C ALA A 639 43.22 32.51 -26.48
N VAL A 640 41.95 32.37 -26.09
CA VAL A 640 41.20 33.24 -25.17
C VAL A 640 41.59 34.74 -25.05
N LYS A 641 40.75 35.65 -25.58
CA LYS A 641 39.86 36.57 -24.81
C LYS A 641 39.07 37.52 -25.72
N LYS A 642 37.78 37.73 -25.42
CA LYS A 642 37.05 38.97 -25.74
C LYS A 642 36.32 39.43 -24.48
N GLU A 643 36.34 40.74 -24.24
CA GLU A 643 35.87 41.34 -22.99
C GLU A 643 34.35 41.41 -22.88
N LYS A 644 33.86 41.45 -21.64
CA LYS A 644 32.50 41.86 -21.29
C LYS A 644 32.46 43.37 -21.10
N LEU A 645 31.30 43.97 -21.38
CA LEU A 645 30.80 45.10 -20.61
C LEU A 645 29.51 44.68 -19.90
N ASN A 646 29.43 45.00 -18.61
CA ASN A 646 28.30 44.68 -17.72
C ASN A 646 27.36 45.89 -17.61
N LEU A 647 26.15 45.69 -17.09
CA LEU A 647 25.70 46.17 -15.76
C LEU A 647 24.33 45.49 -15.48
N VAL A 648 24.18 44.59 -14.49
CA VAL A 648 24.12 44.75 -13.02
C VAL A 648 22.66 44.77 -12.49
N SER A 649 22.43 43.92 -11.49
CA SER A 649 21.22 43.70 -10.67
C SER A 649 21.14 44.79 -9.54
N PRO A 650 20.41 44.67 -8.40
CA PRO A 650 19.31 43.77 -7.99
C PRO A 650 18.11 44.55 -7.35
N HIS A 651 17.13 43.86 -6.75
CA HIS A 651 16.83 44.05 -5.31
C HIS A 651 15.80 43.06 -4.70
N VAL A 652 15.93 42.84 -3.40
CA VAL A 652 14.96 42.20 -2.50
C VAL A 652 14.49 43.23 -1.46
N ALA A 653 13.18 43.30 -1.18
CA ALA A 653 12.50 43.84 0.03
C ALA A 653 10.99 43.53 -0.12
N ALA A 654 10.30 42.81 0.78
CA ALA A 654 9.96 43.07 2.19
C ALA A 654 8.68 43.91 2.41
N GLU A 655 7.68 43.26 3.03
CA GLU A 655 6.52 43.78 3.79
C GLU A 655 5.54 44.84 3.22
N LYS A 656 4.24 44.51 3.29
CA LYS A 656 3.34 45.12 4.30
C LYS A 656 1.98 44.40 4.49
N ARG A 657 1.47 44.48 5.72
CA ARG A 657 0.12 44.04 6.16
C ARG A 657 -0.91 45.17 6.07
N GLY A 658 -2.18 44.80 5.92
CA GLY A 658 -3.38 45.62 6.20
C GLY A 658 -4.35 45.65 5.01
N GLY A 659 -5.67 45.51 5.16
CA GLY A 659 -6.46 45.13 6.33
C GLY A 659 -7.94 45.56 6.22
N SER A 660 -8.86 44.77 6.79
CA SER A 660 -10.27 45.11 7.15
C SER A 660 -11.34 45.29 6.03
N GLY A 661 -12.56 44.78 6.30
CA GLY A 661 -13.82 45.18 5.62
C GLY A 661 -14.66 44.04 5.01
N THR A 662 -15.26 43.12 5.78
CA THR A 662 -16.67 43.14 6.29
C THR A 662 -17.80 43.23 5.25
N GLY A 663 -18.69 42.22 5.20
CA GLY A 663 -19.98 42.28 4.50
C GLY A 663 -20.78 40.96 4.54
N ASN A 664 -21.78 40.86 5.42
CA ASN A 664 -22.72 39.72 5.50
C ASN A 664 -23.78 39.77 4.38
N ILE A 665 -24.32 38.59 4.02
CA ILE A 665 -25.75 38.25 3.94
C ILE A 665 -25.86 36.72 3.84
N GLY A 666 -26.85 36.10 4.49
CA GLY A 666 -27.08 34.65 4.46
C GLY A 666 -28.46 34.28 3.91
N GLY A 667 -28.70 32.98 3.66
CA GLY A 667 -30.02 32.50 3.19
C GLY A 667 -30.06 31.06 2.66
N THR A 668 -30.15 30.10 3.59
CA THR A 668 -30.88 28.81 3.48
C THR A 668 -31.12 28.14 2.10
N ALA A 669 -30.60 26.91 1.92
CA ALA A 669 -31.39 25.71 1.55
C ALA A 669 -30.58 24.40 1.63
N ALA A 670 -31.27 23.28 1.85
CA ALA A 670 -30.74 21.94 2.11
C ALA A 670 -30.02 21.25 0.93
N GLY A 671 -29.15 20.28 1.22
CA GLY A 671 -28.63 19.32 0.24
C GLY A 671 -27.20 18.83 0.51
N GLY A 672 -27.00 17.94 1.49
CA GLY A 672 -25.67 17.39 1.80
C GLY A 672 -25.26 16.25 0.85
N GLY A 673 -24.15 16.43 0.12
CA GLY A 673 -23.62 15.41 -0.80
C GLY A 673 -22.12 15.56 -1.08
N VAL A 674 -21.33 14.72 -0.41
CA VAL A 674 -20.03 14.13 -0.83
C VAL A 674 -19.03 15.00 -1.62
N THR A 675 -17.98 15.48 -0.94
CA THR A 675 -16.54 15.19 -1.22
C THR A 675 -15.65 15.89 -0.18
N PRO A 676 -14.48 15.31 0.13
CA PRO A 676 -13.28 16.12 0.33
C PRO A 676 -12.16 15.66 -0.61
N GLU A 677 -11.68 16.59 -1.44
CA GLU A 677 -10.47 16.43 -2.25
C GLU A 677 -9.21 16.49 -1.36
N PHE A 678 -8.12 15.93 -1.89
CA PHE A 678 -6.75 16.04 -1.37
C PHE A 678 -5.94 16.95 -2.30
#